data_AF-A0A4Q1KIN1-F1
#
_entry.id   AF-A0A4Q1KIN1-F1
#
_cell.length_a   1.000
_cell.length_b   1.000
_cell.length_c   1.000
_cell.angle_alpha   90.00
_cell.angle_beta   90.00
_cell.angle_gamma   90.00
#
_symmetry.space_group_name_H-M   'P 1'
#
loop_
_entity.id
_entity.type
_entity.pdbx_description
1 polymer ?
#
loop_
_entity_poly.entity_id
_entity_poly.type
_entity_poly.pdbx_seq_one_letter_code
_entity_poly.pdbx_strand_id
1 'polypeptide(L)'
;MKTKITLFTLFSILFSFGQKGEYDLLKDHTQTKILYNQVFEISKITQNKKNEISAMYFRQVYHEIQRADFLQRLPKYESLKKEADEAFFTKQIPLSILISEVETIKPEALENNIISKNNNQFVINNSAVDAFQKHEIALMAPLVSKSKNKTVEFILKDKNIFNTTSKNIQGVFINFTDNDLWLTVSVNQPIKVDFATSGEKSISFKIEFTDGSSKIIKSTFDVQGSSNLTHRNGNEILAETITASIPYQGFGESAPYLGQGEYEIYLDNVDQVLDKPIFLVDGFDPGDTRNTDLIYSLLNYGDTNQNLGDVVRNEGFDIVVLNFPQYSPTDGIVIDGGADFIQRNAMILVELINQINAQKVGTEKNVVIGPSMGGLISRYALRYMEQNNLEHDTRLYISFDSPHLGANVPIGFQHLFNYMANGPLGDVTLQEIVNSVISSPAAKQMLLDHYSGHLQSGSATEFDNAIQLPTGAPNFRTAFQNELNAMGFPTETRNVAISNGSATGMMTGTPGMFVLNDYIVNASATQRARFDIRFTPPAGVSNQLVSRFRAQQNIIIWITVLTSQANAASPASSSGLDSAPGGLFNVADFAEGGSGNPTLDDFLGNLAIDRFCFIPTLSSLAITNPNWYATVDDTSITPFAATYVPTENEGHVTLSEGNVEFALEEILNEPLSIEQPILTENIVIKNPIKNTIEIYSSNMISNANISIVDASGKKVFSQNNISFEGNHQLDVNLSYGFYLIKIESTERSFVQKLIKN
;
A
#
# COMPACT_ATOMS: atom_id res chain seq x y z
N MET A 1 -52.88 12.53 -47.67
CA MET A 1 -51.54 13.15 -47.80
C MET A 1 -50.74 12.80 -46.56
N LYS A 2 -49.73 11.95 -46.72
CA LYS A 2 -48.80 11.55 -45.65
C LYS A 2 -47.60 12.49 -45.73
N THR A 3 -47.40 13.33 -44.72
CA THR A 3 -46.19 14.16 -44.60
C THR A 3 -45.18 13.38 -43.76
N LYS A 4 -44.13 12.89 -44.42
CA LYS A 4 -43.03 12.14 -43.81
C LYS A 4 -42.20 13.09 -42.94
N ILE A 5 -42.14 12.81 -41.64
CA ILE A 5 -41.08 13.29 -40.75
C ILE A 5 -39.94 12.29 -40.88
N THR A 6 -38.88 12.69 -41.57
CA THR A 6 -37.68 11.87 -41.73
C THR A 6 -36.84 12.01 -40.47
N LEU A 7 -37.00 11.04 -39.56
CA LEU A 7 -36.11 10.82 -38.43
C LEU A 7 -34.80 10.25 -38.99
N PHE A 8 -33.77 11.09 -39.15
CA PHE A 8 -32.45 10.61 -39.55
C PHE A 8 -31.74 10.05 -38.31
N THR A 9 -31.62 8.74 -38.28
CA THR A 9 -30.66 7.96 -37.50
C THR A 9 -29.23 8.47 -37.76
N LEU A 10 -28.51 8.82 -36.70
CA LEU A 10 -27.04 8.82 -36.70
C LEU A 10 -26.56 8.03 -35.47
N PHE A 11 -26.47 6.72 -35.66
CA PHE A 11 -25.66 5.82 -34.84
C PHE A 11 -24.25 5.87 -35.41
N SER A 12 -23.31 6.50 -34.70
CA SER A 12 -21.85 6.28 -34.77
C SER A 12 -21.14 7.52 -34.25
N ILE A 13 -20.94 7.67 -32.94
CA ILE A 13 -19.94 8.63 -32.46
C ILE A 13 -19.19 8.02 -31.29
N LEU A 14 -18.01 7.49 -31.63
CA LEU A 14 -16.89 7.35 -30.72
C LEU A 14 -16.54 8.75 -30.24
N PHE A 15 -16.87 9.07 -29.00
CA PHE A 15 -16.61 10.36 -28.39
C PHE A 15 -15.45 10.20 -27.42
N SER A 16 -14.28 10.70 -27.84
CA SER A 16 -13.11 10.87 -27.00
C SER A 16 -12.75 12.37 -26.91
N PHE A 17 -12.68 12.94 -25.69
CA PHE A 17 -11.75 14.05 -25.46
C PHE A 17 -10.38 13.53 -25.87
N GLY A 18 -9.62 14.36 -26.57
CA GLY A 18 -8.41 13.93 -27.27
C GLY A 18 -8.54 13.90 -28.79
N GLN A 19 -9.68 14.27 -29.39
CA GLN A 19 -9.60 14.78 -30.76
C GLN A 19 -8.91 16.14 -30.75
N LYS A 20 -7.63 16.10 -31.14
CA LYS A 20 -6.96 17.19 -31.84
C LYS A 20 -7.98 17.86 -32.78
N GLY A 21 -8.36 19.08 -32.44
CA GLY A 21 -9.02 19.98 -33.37
C GLY A 21 -10.53 20.19 -33.28
N GLU A 22 -11.21 19.76 -32.21
CA GLU A 22 -12.57 20.29 -31.94
C GLU A 22 -12.56 21.81 -31.78
N TYR A 23 -11.49 22.37 -31.22
CA TYR A 23 -11.36 23.81 -30.97
C TYR A 23 -10.41 24.52 -31.96
N ASP A 24 -9.88 23.83 -32.97
CA ASP A 24 -8.87 24.38 -33.88
C ASP A 24 -9.36 25.64 -34.60
N LEU A 25 -10.65 25.70 -34.94
CA LEU A 25 -11.25 26.86 -35.59
C LEU A 25 -11.37 28.09 -34.68
N LEU A 26 -11.17 27.93 -33.37
CA LEU A 26 -11.09 29.05 -32.42
C LEU A 26 -9.67 29.58 -32.25
N LYS A 27 -8.63 28.85 -32.70
CA LYS A 27 -7.21 29.22 -32.53
C LYS A 27 -6.93 30.65 -32.94
N ASP A 28 -7.39 31.06 -34.12
CA ASP A 28 -7.08 32.40 -34.65
C ASP A 28 -7.83 33.53 -33.92
N HIS A 29 -8.88 33.19 -33.17
CA HIS A 29 -9.68 34.13 -32.38
C HIS A 29 -9.21 34.28 -30.92
N THR A 30 -8.40 33.35 -30.43
CA THR A 30 -7.76 33.45 -29.10
C THR A 30 -6.54 34.38 -29.14
N GLN A 31 -6.32 35.19 -28.11
CA GLN A 31 -5.15 36.07 -28.00
C GLN A 31 -3.90 35.31 -27.55
N THR A 32 -4.03 34.42 -26.57
CA THR A 32 -2.92 33.71 -25.94
C THR A 32 -2.49 32.46 -26.72
N LYS A 33 -3.40 31.98 -27.59
CA LYS A 33 -3.31 30.69 -28.29
C LYS A 33 -3.31 29.48 -27.32
N ILE A 34 -3.76 29.67 -26.08
CA ILE A 34 -3.96 28.62 -25.08
C ILE A 34 -5.42 28.66 -24.64
N LEU A 35 -6.21 27.68 -25.07
CA LEU A 35 -7.64 27.59 -24.76
C LEU A 35 -7.89 26.42 -23.81
N TYR A 36 -8.22 26.73 -22.56
CA TYR A 36 -8.39 25.73 -21.50
C TYR A 36 -9.58 24.79 -21.72
N ASN A 37 -10.61 25.21 -22.46
CA ASN A 37 -11.75 24.35 -22.81
C ASN A 37 -11.35 23.10 -23.62
N GLN A 38 -10.13 23.06 -24.18
CA GLN A 38 -9.57 21.88 -24.84
C GLN A 38 -9.29 20.72 -23.89
N VAL A 39 -9.08 21.01 -22.60
CA VAL A 39 -8.81 20.03 -21.56
C VAL A 39 -9.93 19.99 -20.55
N PHE A 40 -10.00 18.92 -19.76
CA PHE A 40 -10.81 18.89 -18.56
C PHE A 40 -10.00 19.51 -17.42
N GLU A 41 -10.48 20.61 -16.84
CA GLU A 41 -9.74 21.40 -15.86
C GLU A 41 -9.76 20.76 -14.46
N ILE A 42 -8.88 19.76 -14.24
CA ILE A 42 -8.76 19.02 -12.98
C ILE A 42 -8.22 19.94 -11.87
N SER A 43 -7.25 20.80 -12.21
CA SER A 43 -6.63 21.74 -11.28
C SER A 43 -7.57 22.84 -10.78
N LYS A 44 -8.63 23.16 -11.53
CA LYS A 44 -9.53 24.30 -11.30
C LYS A 44 -8.82 25.67 -11.23
N ILE A 45 -7.63 25.82 -11.82
CA ILE A 45 -6.77 27.02 -11.72
C ILE A 45 -7.40 28.31 -12.27
N THR A 46 -8.30 28.22 -13.25
CA THR A 46 -9.02 29.36 -13.84
C THR A 46 -10.26 29.77 -13.03
N GLN A 47 -10.65 28.96 -12.04
CA GLN A 47 -11.78 29.24 -11.15
C GLN A 47 -11.31 29.64 -9.76
N ASN A 48 -10.51 28.79 -9.12
CA ASN A 48 -10.07 28.94 -7.74
C ASN A 48 -8.56 28.80 -7.68
N LYS A 49 -7.86 29.91 -7.44
CA LYS A 49 -6.42 29.89 -7.23
C LYS A 49 -6.10 29.31 -5.86
N LYS A 50 -5.21 28.34 -5.80
CA LYS A 50 -4.68 27.81 -4.55
C LYS A 50 -3.74 28.79 -3.86
N ASN A 51 -3.80 28.81 -2.54
CA ASN A 51 -2.88 29.59 -1.70
C ASN A 51 -1.50 28.93 -1.60
N GLU A 52 -1.45 27.60 -1.67
CA GLU A 52 -0.23 26.79 -1.59
C GLU A 52 -0.18 25.79 -2.75
N ILE A 53 1.00 25.68 -3.35
CA ILE A 53 1.27 24.92 -4.56
C ILE A 53 2.10 23.68 -4.20
N SER A 54 1.49 22.50 -4.26
CA SER A 54 2.25 21.25 -4.15
C SER A 54 2.95 20.91 -5.46
N ALA A 55 3.95 20.03 -5.40
CA ALA A 55 4.64 19.51 -6.58
C ALA A 55 3.65 18.89 -7.59
N MET A 56 2.68 18.10 -7.12
CA MET A 56 1.66 17.49 -7.98
C MET A 56 0.72 18.52 -8.60
N TYR A 57 0.30 19.54 -7.83
CA TYR A 57 -0.55 20.60 -8.36
C TYR A 57 0.16 21.41 -9.46
N PHE A 58 1.44 21.74 -9.27
CA PHE A 58 2.25 22.39 -10.31
C PHE A 58 2.30 21.54 -11.60
N ARG A 59 2.60 20.25 -11.45
CA ARG A 59 2.66 19.29 -12.57
C ARG A 59 1.31 19.17 -13.30
N GLN A 60 0.20 19.17 -12.56
CA GLN A 60 -1.15 19.10 -13.14
C GLN A 60 -1.45 20.35 -13.98
N VAL A 61 -1.21 21.54 -13.44
CA VAL A 61 -1.41 22.80 -14.18
C VAL A 61 -0.51 22.85 -15.41
N TYR A 62 0.77 22.46 -15.28
CA TYR A 62 1.68 22.38 -16.42
C TYR A 62 1.13 21.47 -17.53
N HIS A 63 0.67 20.27 -17.18
CA HIS A 63 0.15 19.29 -18.13
C HIS A 63 -1.15 19.77 -18.80
N GLU A 64 -2.02 20.48 -18.07
CA GLU A 64 -3.21 21.12 -18.63
C GLU A 64 -2.86 22.24 -19.62
N ILE A 65 -1.97 23.18 -19.25
CA ILE A 65 -1.53 24.26 -20.16
C ILE A 65 -0.90 23.68 -21.43
N GLN A 66 -0.01 22.70 -21.29
CA GLN A 66 0.67 22.08 -22.42
C GLN A 66 -0.31 21.48 -23.43
N ARG A 67 -1.33 20.77 -22.96
CA ARG A 67 -2.35 20.16 -23.84
C ARG A 67 -3.33 21.19 -24.41
N ALA A 68 -3.55 22.30 -23.70
CA ALA A 68 -4.39 23.41 -24.13
C ALA A 68 -3.70 24.40 -25.09
N ASP A 69 -2.38 24.30 -25.29
CA ASP A 69 -1.60 25.23 -26.13
C ASP A 69 -1.62 24.82 -27.61
N PHE A 70 -2.30 25.62 -28.45
CA PHE A 70 -2.35 25.41 -29.89
C PHE A 70 -0.99 25.54 -30.59
N LEU A 71 -0.01 26.18 -29.93
CA LEU A 71 1.35 26.38 -30.46
C LEU A 71 2.34 25.34 -29.94
N GLN A 72 1.97 24.50 -28.97
CA GLN A 72 2.83 23.48 -28.37
C GLN A 72 4.18 24.05 -27.89
N ARG A 73 4.16 25.22 -27.23
CA ARG A 73 5.38 25.90 -26.76
C ARG A 73 6.02 25.21 -25.56
N LEU A 74 5.22 24.52 -24.75
CA LEU A 74 5.72 23.78 -23.60
C LEU A 74 6.25 22.40 -24.03
N PRO A 75 7.39 21.95 -23.47
CA PRO A 75 7.82 20.56 -23.60
C PRO A 75 6.74 19.58 -23.14
N LYS A 76 6.86 18.33 -23.61
CA LYS A 76 6.00 17.22 -23.17
C LYS A 76 6.15 16.93 -21.68
N TYR A 77 5.11 16.40 -21.04
CA TYR A 77 5.02 16.27 -19.58
C TYR A 77 6.05 15.26 -19.07
N GLU A 78 6.32 14.23 -19.88
CA GLU A 78 7.32 13.21 -19.63
C GLU A 78 8.72 13.80 -19.41
N SER A 79 9.05 14.94 -20.04
CA SER A 79 10.31 15.64 -19.79
C SER A 79 10.39 16.23 -18.38
N LEU A 80 9.26 16.76 -17.89
CA LEU A 80 9.16 17.31 -16.54
C LEU A 80 9.16 16.21 -15.48
N LYS A 81 8.46 15.10 -15.76
CA LYS A 81 8.47 13.90 -14.92
C LYS A 81 9.89 13.35 -14.80
N LYS A 82 10.59 13.18 -15.94
CA LYS A 82 11.98 12.70 -15.96
C LYS A 82 12.92 13.58 -15.14
N GLU A 83 12.79 14.90 -15.23
CA GLU A 83 13.59 15.82 -14.42
C GLU A 83 13.37 15.60 -12.91
N ALA A 84 12.13 15.33 -12.51
CA ALA A 84 11.81 15.01 -11.12
C ALA A 84 12.35 13.64 -10.70
N ASP A 85 12.28 12.63 -11.57
CA ASP A 85 12.85 11.30 -11.30
C ASP A 85 14.39 11.37 -11.18
N GLU A 86 15.04 12.21 -11.99
CA GLU A 86 16.49 12.48 -11.93
C GLU A 86 16.93 13.15 -10.60
N ALA A 87 16.00 13.75 -9.84
CA ALA A 87 16.28 14.30 -8.51
C ALA A 87 16.81 13.23 -7.55
N PHE A 88 16.32 11.99 -7.68
CA PHE A 88 16.75 10.86 -6.87
C PHE A 88 18.26 10.59 -7.02
N PHE A 89 18.78 10.68 -8.24
CA PHE A 89 20.19 10.41 -8.56
C PHE A 89 21.08 11.62 -8.28
N THR A 90 20.62 12.81 -8.64
CA THR A 90 21.40 14.04 -8.50
C THR A 90 21.47 14.54 -7.06
N LYS A 91 20.57 14.05 -6.17
CA LYS A 91 20.39 14.53 -4.80
C LYS A 91 20.10 16.03 -4.71
N GLN A 92 19.57 16.59 -5.80
CA GLN A 92 19.16 17.98 -5.91
C GLN A 92 17.67 18.05 -6.22
N ILE A 93 16.96 18.94 -5.55
CA ILE A 93 15.53 19.18 -5.72
C ILE A 93 15.32 20.22 -6.83
N PRO A 94 14.84 19.81 -8.02
CA PRO A 94 14.63 20.75 -9.11
C PRO A 94 13.44 21.66 -8.81
N LEU A 95 13.67 22.97 -8.89
CA LEU A 95 12.64 24.00 -8.91
C LEU A 95 12.18 24.23 -10.34
N SER A 96 10.91 24.61 -10.51
CA SER A 96 10.36 24.99 -11.81
C SER A 96 9.46 26.23 -11.70
N ILE A 97 9.45 27.04 -12.76
CA ILE A 97 8.63 28.24 -12.91
C ILE A 97 7.71 28.04 -14.11
N LEU A 98 6.43 28.40 -13.98
CA LEU A 98 5.45 28.43 -15.06
C LEU A 98 4.75 29.79 -15.10
N ILE A 99 4.98 30.56 -16.16
CA ILE A 99 4.34 31.85 -16.44
C ILE A 99 3.53 31.72 -17.73
N SER A 100 2.23 31.95 -17.63
CA SER A 100 1.31 31.79 -18.75
C SER A 100 0.11 32.73 -18.68
N GLU A 101 -0.46 32.99 -19.84
CA GLU A 101 -1.79 33.58 -19.98
C GLU A 101 -2.64 32.58 -20.75
N VAL A 102 -3.83 32.29 -20.26
CA VAL A 102 -4.73 31.28 -20.83
C VAL A 102 -6.11 31.88 -21.03
N GLU A 103 -6.86 31.35 -21.97
CA GLU A 103 -8.23 31.78 -22.26
C GLU A 103 -9.24 30.66 -21.99
N THR A 104 -10.45 31.08 -21.61
CA THR A 104 -11.63 30.21 -21.46
C THR A 104 -12.79 30.82 -22.25
N ILE A 105 -13.70 30.00 -22.76
CA ILE A 105 -14.94 30.45 -23.40
C ILE A 105 -15.87 30.98 -22.31
N LYS A 106 -16.36 32.21 -22.47
CA LYS A 106 -17.38 32.78 -21.59
C LYS A 106 -18.68 31.97 -21.72
N PRO A 107 -19.37 31.61 -20.62
CA PRO A 107 -20.64 30.88 -20.69
C PRO A 107 -21.66 31.53 -21.62
N GLU A 108 -21.75 32.86 -21.59
CA GLU A 108 -22.69 33.65 -22.40
C GLU A 108 -22.39 33.55 -23.90
N ALA A 109 -21.15 33.21 -24.29
CA ALA A 109 -20.79 33.01 -25.69
C ALA A 109 -21.44 31.75 -26.27
N LEU A 110 -21.61 30.70 -25.46
CA LEU A 110 -22.32 29.49 -25.87
C LEU A 110 -23.84 29.69 -25.82
N GLU A 111 -24.34 30.32 -24.75
CA GLU A 111 -25.78 30.56 -24.55
C GLU A 111 -26.38 31.47 -25.62
N ASN A 112 -25.63 32.51 -26.03
CA ASN A 112 -26.07 33.45 -27.06
C ASN A 112 -25.65 33.03 -28.48
N ASN A 113 -25.17 31.80 -28.67
CA ASN A 113 -24.78 31.24 -29.96
C ASN A 113 -23.68 32.06 -30.68
N ILE A 114 -22.86 32.81 -29.92
CA ILE A 114 -21.66 33.50 -30.42
C ILE A 114 -20.61 32.46 -30.81
N ILE A 115 -20.48 31.40 -30.01
CA ILE A 115 -19.77 30.17 -30.33
C ILE A 115 -20.77 29.02 -30.38
N SER A 116 -20.64 28.14 -31.38
CA SER A 116 -21.51 26.97 -31.55
C SER A 116 -20.71 25.75 -31.99
N LYS A 117 -21.21 24.54 -31.70
CA LYS A 117 -20.60 23.29 -32.17
C LYS A 117 -21.26 22.84 -33.48
N ASN A 118 -20.50 22.84 -34.57
CA ASN A 118 -20.90 22.39 -35.91
C ASN A 118 -19.96 21.29 -36.40
N ASN A 119 -20.49 20.15 -36.87
CA ASN A 119 -19.70 19.01 -37.38
C ASN A 119 -18.52 18.62 -36.47
N ASN A 120 -18.78 18.58 -35.16
CA ASN A 120 -17.79 18.27 -34.12
C ASN A 120 -16.68 19.33 -33.90
N GLN A 121 -16.82 20.54 -34.46
CA GLN A 121 -15.92 21.67 -34.21
C GLN A 121 -16.65 22.87 -33.62
N PHE A 122 -16.01 23.57 -32.69
CA PHE A 122 -16.47 24.84 -32.18
C PHE A 122 -16.10 25.96 -33.15
N VAL A 123 -17.11 26.71 -33.59
CA VAL A 123 -16.94 27.84 -34.52
C VAL A 123 -17.45 29.12 -33.89
N ILE A 124 -16.80 30.23 -34.22
CA ILE A 124 -17.28 31.56 -33.87
C ILE A 124 -18.25 32.04 -34.95
N ASN A 125 -19.50 32.28 -34.56
CA ASN A 125 -20.55 32.77 -35.46
C ASN A 125 -20.54 34.30 -35.57
N ASN A 126 -20.02 35.00 -34.55
CA ASN A 126 -19.90 36.45 -34.52
C ASN A 126 -18.61 36.89 -33.83
N SER A 127 -17.57 37.17 -34.62
CA SER A 127 -16.25 37.57 -34.12
C SER A 127 -16.18 39.00 -33.60
N ALA A 128 -17.25 39.81 -33.71
CA ALA A 128 -17.29 41.17 -33.19
C ALA A 128 -17.58 41.23 -31.68
N VAL A 129 -18.06 40.13 -31.09
CA VAL A 129 -18.37 40.04 -29.65
C VAL A 129 -17.23 39.29 -28.94
N ASP A 130 -16.76 39.85 -27.83
CA ASP A 130 -15.70 39.26 -27.03
C ASP A 130 -16.18 37.96 -26.32
N ALA A 131 -15.80 36.82 -26.89
CA ALA A 131 -16.24 35.49 -26.48
C ALA A 131 -15.33 34.81 -25.44
N PHE A 132 -14.17 35.38 -25.13
CA PHE A 132 -13.14 34.73 -24.32
C PHE A 132 -12.81 35.51 -23.05
N GLN A 133 -12.52 34.80 -21.97
CA GLN A 133 -12.01 35.36 -20.73
C GLN A 133 -10.56 34.94 -20.54
N LYS A 134 -9.68 35.93 -20.36
CA LYS A 134 -8.24 35.74 -20.14
C LYS A 134 -7.91 35.58 -18.65
N HIS A 135 -6.99 34.67 -18.35
CA HIS A 135 -6.50 34.36 -17.00
C HIS A 135 -4.98 34.41 -16.96
N GLU A 136 -4.41 35.10 -15.97
CA GLU A 136 -2.97 35.08 -15.72
C GLU A 136 -2.60 33.97 -14.72
N ILE A 137 -1.61 33.15 -15.08
CA ILE A 137 -1.06 32.06 -14.28
C ILE A 137 0.45 32.30 -14.06
N ALA A 138 0.87 32.27 -12.80
CA ALA A 138 2.26 32.28 -12.40
C ALA A 138 2.43 31.32 -11.23
N LEU A 139 3.19 30.24 -11.44
CA LEU A 139 3.47 29.22 -10.43
C LEU A 139 4.97 28.99 -10.33
N MET A 140 5.40 28.59 -9.13
CA MET A 140 6.76 28.14 -8.86
C MET A 140 6.70 27.16 -7.70
N ALA A 141 7.30 25.99 -7.88
CA ALA A 141 7.33 24.93 -6.88
C ALA A 141 8.55 24.01 -7.09
N PRO A 142 8.98 23.27 -6.05
CA PRO A 142 9.74 22.04 -6.21
C PRO A 142 8.99 21.06 -7.11
N LEU A 143 9.71 20.32 -7.97
CA LEU A 143 9.09 19.28 -8.77
C LEU A 143 8.90 17.97 -8.01
N VAL A 144 9.64 17.71 -6.93
CA VAL A 144 9.42 16.57 -6.03
C VAL A 144 8.84 17.05 -4.70
N SER A 145 8.00 16.22 -4.06
CA SER A 145 7.23 16.61 -2.88
C SER A 145 8.02 16.52 -1.56
N LYS A 146 9.09 15.73 -1.51
CA LYS A 146 9.81 15.44 -0.27
C LYS A 146 11.32 15.28 -0.43
N SER A 147 12.04 15.40 0.69
CA SER A 147 13.44 14.99 0.87
C SER A 147 13.57 14.11 2.10
N LYS A 148 14.38 13.04 2.03
CA LYS A 148 14.77 12.21 3.20
C LYS A 148 15.77 12.88 4.14
N ASN A 149 16.43 13.92 3.67
CA ASN A 149 17.47 14.62 4.41
C ASN A 149 16.98 16.00 4.86
N LYS A 150 17.35 16.39 6.09
CA LYS A 150 17.17 17.76 6.62
C LYS A 150 18.02 18.79 5.88
N THR A 151 19.14 18.36 5.30
CA THR A 151 19.96 19.15 4.41
C THR A 151 19.50 18.95 2.97
N VAL A 152 19.00 20.00 2.34
CA VAL A 152 18.37 19.95 1.02
C VAL A 152 19.05 20.94 0.07
N GLU A 153 19.37 20.50 -1.14
CA GLU A 153 19.86 21.37 -2.21
C GLU A 153 18.75 21.62 -3.24
N PHE A 154 18.27 22.85 -3.34
CA PHE A 154 17.31 23.27 -4.37
C PHE A 154 18.04 23.86 -5.57
N ILE A 155 17.57 23.57 -6.80
CA ILE A 155 18.18 24.14 -8.01
C ILE A 155 17.13 24.53 -9.04
N LEU A 156 17.18 25.77 -9.53
CA LEU A 156 16.40 26.20 -10.69
C LEU A 156 17.27 26.10 -11.95
N LYS A 157 17.02 25.11 -12.80
CA LYS A 157 17.71 24.97 -14.09
C LYS A 157 17.01 25.80 -15.17
N ASP A 158 17.77 26.30 -16.15
CA ASP A 158 17.23 27.11 -17.26
C ASP A 158 16.08 26.41 -18.00
N LYS A 159 16.24 25.10 -18.26
CA LYS A 159 15.22 24.25 -18.90
C LYS A 159 13.91 24.10 -18.09
N ASN A 160 13.90 24.47 -16.81
CA ASN A 160 12.73 24.38 -15.92
C ASN A 160 12.00 25.73 -15.78
N ILE A 161 12.39 26.76 -16.56
CA ILE A 161 11.73 28.06 -16.61
C ILE A 161 10.82 28.09 -17.84
N PHE A 162 9.52 27.95 -17.62
CA PHE A 162 8.51 27.91 -18.67
C PHE A 162 7.77 29.24 -18.74
N ASN A 163 7.83 29.91 -19.88
CA ASN A 163 7.14 31.18 -20.10
C ASN A 163 6.50 31.20 -21.49
N THR A 164 5.18 31.30 -21.53
CA THR A 164 4.40 31.37 -22.77
C THR A 164 3.93 32.79 -23.11
N THR A 165 4.37 33.78 -22.31
CA THR A 165 3.99 35.19 -22.42
C THR A 165 5.14 36.04 -22.97
N SER A 166 4.91 37.35 -23.13
CA SER A 166 5.95 38.33 -23.44
C SER A 166 6.64 38.92 -22.20
N LYS A 167 6.27 38.52 -20.98
CA LYS A 167 6.87 39.05 -19.73
C LYS A 167 8.31 38.54 -19.60
N ASN A 168 9.23 39.38 -19.13
CA ASN A 168 10.61 38.97 -18.85
C ASN A 168 10.86 38.96 -17.34
N ILE A 169 11.47 37.89 -16.85
CA ILE A 169 11.85 37.75 -15.44
C ILE A 169 13.08 38.63 -15.19
N GLN A 170 12.97 39.55 -14.24
CA GLN A 170 14.08 40.38 -13.73
C GLN A 170 14.83 39.68 -12.61
N GLY A 171 14.12 38.98 -11.72
CA GLY A 171 14.70 38.30 -10.56
C GLY A 171 13.78 37.26 -9.97
N VAL A 172 14.37 36.24 -9.36
CA VAL A 172 13.68 35.17 -8.63
C VAL A 172 14.27 35.10 -7.23
N PHE A 173 13.40 35.02 -6.23
CA PHE A 173 13.80 34.96 -4.83
C PHE A 173 13.05 33.84 -4.11
N ILE A 174 13.69 33.27 -3.10
CA ILE A 174 13.19 32.17 -2.28
C ILE A 174 13.32 32.49 -0.81
N ASN A 175 12.36 32.04 -0.01
CA ASN A 175 12.34 32.20 1.43
C ASN A 175 11.78 30.93 2.08
N PHE A 176 12.46 30.44 3.11
CA PHE A 176 12.18 29.20 3.84
C PHE A 176 11.64 29.44 5.25
N THR A 177 11.46 30.70 5.65
CA THR A 177 11.08 31.10 7.00
C THR A 177 10.00 32.18 6.97
N ASP A 178 9.30 32.39 8.09
CA ASP A 178 8.29 33.47 8.19
C ASP A 178 8.90 34.87 8.36
N ASN A 179 10.23 35.00 8.36
CA ASN A 179 10.90 36.30 8.33
C ASN A 179 11.00 36.84 6.89
N ASP A 180 11.29 38.13 6.70
CA ASP A 180 11.41 38.73 5.35
C ASP A 180 12.78 38.53 4.69
N LEU A 181 13.52 37.47 5.03
CA LEU A 181 14.84 37.19 4.43
C LEU A 181 14.68 36.43 3.10
N TRP A 182 14.81 37.17 2.00
CA TRP A 182 14.75 36.63 0.64
C TRP A 182 16.15 36.33 0.09
N LEU A 183 16.38 35.07 -0.30
CA LEU A 183 17.59 34.64 -1.00
C LEU A 183 17.38 34.75 -2.51
N THR A 184 18.36 35.28 -3.23
CA THR A 184 18.33 35.31 -4.71
C THR A 184 18.51 33.91 -5.27
N VAL A 185 17.61 33.49 -6.16
CA VAL A 185 17.73 32.23 -6.91
C VAL A 185 18.49 32.49 -8.20
N SER A 186 19.77 32.13 -8.21
CA SER A 186 20.60 32.17 -9.42
C SER A 186 20.35 30.93 -10.26
N VAL A 187 19.99 31.11 -11.54
CA VAL A 187 19.73 29.99 -12.46
C VAL A 187 20.97 29.12 -12.61
N ASN A 188 20.78 27.80 -12.59
CA ASN A 188 21.82 26.76 -12.63
C ASN A 188 22.80 26.78 -11.45
N GLN A 189 22.44 27.40 -10.32
CA GLN A 189 23.23 27.37 -9.08
C GLN A 189 22.39 26.76 -7.95
N PRO A 190 22.88 25.70 -7.28
CA PRO A 190 22.20 25.12 -6.11
C PRO A 190 22.11 26.09 -4.93
N ILE A 191 21.04 25.96 -4.16
CA ILE A 191 20.80 26.64 -2.89
C ILE A 191 20.67 25.57 -1.83
N LYS A 192 21.65 25.51 -0.94
CA LYS A 192 21.66 24.56 0.17
C LYS A 192 20.94 25.15 1.38
N VAL A 193 20.07 24.36 2.00
CA VAL A 193 19.31 24.71 3.19
C VAL A 193 19.38 23.57 4.19
N ASP A 194 19.64 23.91 5.45
CA ASP A 194 19.60 22.97 6.57
C ASP A 194 18.33 23.26 7.40
N PHE A 195 17.34 22.37 7.30
CA PHE A 195 16.10 22.49 8.06
C PHE A 195 16.32 22.00 9.50
N ALA A 196 15.89 22.82 10.47
CA ALA A 196 16.04 22.49 11.90
C ALA A 196 15.14 21.33 12.35
N THR A 197 13.98 21.16 11.72
CA THR A 197 12.98 20.14 12.07
C THR A 197 12.49 19.41 10.84
N SER A 198 12.10 18.14 10.99
CA SER A 198 11.37 17.38 9.97
C SER A 198 9.91 17.87 9.83
N GLY A 199 9.17 17.29 8.88
CA GLY A 199 7.77 17.58 8.57
C GLY A 199 7.58 18.61 7.46
N GLU A 200 6.32 18.90 7.14
CA GLU A 200 5.92 19.79 6.06
C GLU A 200 6.47 21.22 6.26
N LYS A 201 7.07 21.78 5.21
CA LYS A 201 7.62 23.13 5.15
C LYS A 201 6.92 23.94 4.07
N SER A 202 6.60 25.20 4.39
CA SER A 202 6.16 26.18 3.41
C SER A 202 7.37 26.93 2.84
N ILE A 203 7.50 26.94 1.51
CA ILE A 203 8.52 27.67 0.77
C ILE A 203 7.85 28.82 0.02
N SER A 204 8.26 30.05 0.28
CA SER A 204 7.78 31.23 -0.42
C SER A 204 8.72 31.62 -1.56
N PHE A 205 8.16 31.90 -2.73
CA PHE A 205 8.88 32.37 -3.91
C PHE A 205 8.38 33.75 -4.31
N LYS A 206 9.28 34.59 -4.81
CA LYS A 206 8.95 35.89 -5.41
C LYS A 206 9.57 35.97 -6.80
N ILE A 207 8.76 36.26 -7.80
CA ILE A 207 9.18 36.49 -9.18
C ILE A 207 8.96 37.98 -9.47
N GLU A 208 10.02 38.69 -9.85
CA GLU A 208 9.96 40.10 -10.28
C GLU A 208 10.12 40.16 -11.79
N PHE A 209 9.32 41.00 -12.44
CA PHE A 209 9.31 41.18 -13.89
C PHE A 209 9.89 42.53 -14.29
N THR A 210 10.42 42.62 -15.51
CA THR A 210 11.02 43.87 -16.03
C THR A 210 10.03 45.02 -16.19
N ASP A 211 8.73 44.74 -16.18
CA ASP A 211 7.66 45.74 -16.21
C ASP A 211 7.34 46.33 -14.82
N GLY A 212 8.08 45.90 -13.78
CA GLY A 212 7.90 46.33 -12.40
C GLY A 212 6.83 45.54 -11.63
N SER A 213 6.10 44.63 -12.28
CA SER A 213 5.17 43.74 -11.59
C SER A 213 5.91 42.61 -10.86
N SER A 214 5.26 42.01 -9.86
CA SER A 214 5.78 40.84 -9.16
C SER A 214 4.68 39.87 -8.77
N LYS A 215 5.06 38.61 -8.52
CA LYS A 215 4.18 37.56 -8.00
C LYS A 215 4.85 36.87 -6.82
N ILE A 216 4.10 36.68 -5.75
CA ILE A 216 4.50 35.88 -4.59
C ILE A 216 3.70 34.59 -4.61
N ILE A 217 4.39 33.46 -4.48
CA ILE A 217 3.83 32.11 -4.57
C ILE A 217 4.30 31.33 -3.34
N LYS A 218 3.42 30.56 -2.70
CA LYS A 218 3.79 29.63 -1.64
C LYS A 218 3.68 28.21 -2.15
N SER A 219 4.63 27.35 -1.77
CA SER A 219 4.62 25.92 -2.07
C SER A 219 4.84 25.10 -0.81
N THR A 220 4.41 23.84 -0.83
CA THR A 220 4.70 22.88 0.24
C THR A 220 5.84 21.94 -0.16
N PHE A 221 6.61 21.52 0.83
CA PHE A 221 7.70 20.56 0.67
C PHE A 221 7.92 19.81 1.98
N ASP A 222 7.85 18.48 1.95
CA ASP A 222 8.07 17.66 3.14
C ASP A 222 9.55 17.36 3.36
N VAL A 223 10.03 17.59 4.57
CA VAL A 223 11.39 17.26 4.96
C VAL A 223 11.30 16.11 5.94
N GLN A 224 11.55 14.92 5.44
CA GLN A 224 11.75 13.78 6.31
C GLN A 224 13.16 13.91 6.90
N GLY A 225 13.31 13.41 8.11
CA GLY A 225 14.61 13.29 8.75
C GLY A 225 14.55 12.09 9.66
N SER A 226 15.68 11.40 9.82
CA SER A 226 15.88 10.59 11.02
C SER A 226 15.55 11.48 12.21
N SER A 227 14.61 11.01 13.03
CA SER A 227 14.25 11.71 14.24
C SER A 227 15.50 11.84 15.10
N ASN A 228 15.67 13.01 15.72
CA ASN A 228 16.63 13.11 16.81
C ASN A 228 15.98 12.40 17.99
N LEU A 229 16.08 11.08 18.07
CA LEU A 229 15.73 10.33 19.26
C LEU A 229 17.02 10.03 20.02
N THR A 230 17.14 10.74 21.14
CA THR A 230 18.15 10.55 22.16
C THR A 230 18.02 9.17 22.80
N HIS A 231 18.51 8.11 22.16
CA HIS A 231 18.59 6.79 22.79
C HIS A 231 19.93 6.10 22.51
N ARG A 232 21.01 6.80 22.87
CA ARG A 232 22.30 6.28 23.40
C ARG A 232 23.28 7.43 23.48
N ASN A 233 23.59 7.91 24.69
CA ASN A 233 24.75 8.76 24.98
C ASN A 233 25.09 9.84 23.91
N GLY A 234 24.09 10.59 23.43
CA GLY A 234 24.32 11.76 22.58
C GLY A 234 24.86 11.50 21.17
N ASN A 235 24.86 10.27 20.67
CA ASN A 235 25.18 9.97 19.27
C ASN A 235 23.92 9.51 18.52
N GLU A 236 23.63 10.15 17.39
CA GLU A 236 22.60 9.71 16.43
C GLU A 236 22.95 8.30 15.93
N ILE A 237 22.12 7.30 16.21
CA ILE A 237 22.19 6.01 15.53
C ILE A 237 21.32 6.17 14.29
N LEU A 238 21.97 6.22 13.12
CA LEU A 238 21.29 6.26 11.83
C LEU A 238 20.98 4.81 11.43
N ALA A 239 19.84 4.58 10.78
CA ALA A 239 19.53 3.30 10.15
C ALA A 239 20.70 2.86 9.24
N GLU A 240 21.06 1.59 9.30
CA GLU A 240 22.13 0.99 8.52
C GLU A 240 21.60 0.43 7.21
N THR A 241 22.32 0.67 6.11
CA THR A 241 21.97 0.04 4.83
C THR A 241 22.45 -1.41 4.81
N ILE A 242 21.59 -2.30 4.33
CA ILE A 242 21.91 -3.70 4.04
C ILE A 242 21.64 -4.00 2.57
N THR A 243 22.54 -4.74 1.92
CA THR A 243 22.34 -5.20 0.55
C THR A 243 22.31 -6.72 0.56
N ALA A 244 21.28 -7.31 -0.03
CA ALA A 244 21.17 -8.76 -0.15
C ALA A 244 22.41 -9.35 -0.85
N SER A 245 22.77 -10.59 -0.52
CA SER A 245 23.81 -11.34 -1.23
C SER A 245 23.26 -12.16 -2.41
N ILE A 246 21.95 -12.39 -2.44
CA ILE A 246 21.26 -13.21 -3.43
C ILE A 246 20.42 -12.32 -4.35
N PRO A 247 20.67 -12.30 -5.67
CA PRO A 247 19.92 -11.45 -6.57
C PRO A 247 18.61 -12.11 -7.01
N TYR A 248 17.64 -11.29 -7.39
CA TYR A 248 16.37 -11.74 -7.94
C TYR A 248 16.07 -11.00 -9.24
N GLN A 249 15.68 -11.75 -10.27
CA GLN A 249 15.18 -11.19 -11.53
C GLN A 249 13.66 -11.22 -11.53
N GLY A 250 13.07 -10.05 -11.45
CA GLY A 250 11.63 -9.85 -11.55
C GLY A 250 11.12 -10.04 -12.97
N PHE A 251 9.81 -10.30 -13.07
CA PHE A 251 9.15 -10.40 -14.36
C PHE A 251 9.23 -9.07 -15.12
N GLY A 252 9.73 -9.12 -16.37
CA GLY A 252 9.90 -7.94 -17.23
C GLY A 252 11.22 -7.19 -17.07
N GLU A 253 12.08 -7.60 -16.13
CA GLU A 253 13.41 -7.04 -15.97
C GLU A 253 14.43 -7.70 -16.92
N SER A 254 15.41 -6.92 -17.37
CA SER A 254 16.46 -7.40 -18.28
C SER A 254 17.57 -8.19 -17.59
N ALA A 255 17.72 -8.09 -16.27
CA ALA A 255 18.77 -8.72 -15.49
C ALA A 255 18.33 -8.91 -14.03
N PRO A 256 18.97 -9.83 -13.28
CA PRO A 256 18.76 -9.94 -11.84
C PRO A 256 19.42 -8.78 -11.08
N TYR A 257 18.76 -8.27 -10.05
CA TYR A 257 19.27 -7.20 -9.17
C TYR A 257 19.28 -7.64 -7.70
N LEU A 258 20.22 -7.08 -6.93
CA LEU A 258 20.25 -7.25 -5.47
C LEU A 258 19.21 -6.34 -4.82
N GLY A 259 18.58 -6.85 -3.76
CA GLY A 259 17.74 -6.07 -2.85
C GLY A 259 18.60 -5.12 -1.99
N GLN A 260 18.10 -3.92 -1.67
CA GLN A 260 18.67 -3.07 -0.63
C GLN A 260 17.61 -2.70 0.40
N GLY A 261 17.96 -2.80 1.67
CA GLY A 261 17.14 -2.48 2.83
C GLY A 261 17.83 -1.46 3.73
N GLU A 262 17.08 -0.94 4.69
CA GLU A 262 17.58 -0.17 5.83
C GLU A 262 17.14 -0.88 7.10
N TYR A 263 18.02 -1.05 8.08
CA TYR A 263 17.66 -1.66 9.35
C TYR A 263 18.14 -0.86 10.56
N GLU A 264 17.44 -1.00 11.67
CA GLU A 264 17.80 -0.39 12.95
C GLU A 264 17.58 -1.38 14.08
N ILE A 265 18.54 -1.42 15.02
CA ILE A 265 18.50 -2.31 16.19
C ILE A 265 18.18 -1.48 17.43
N TYR A 266 17.07 -1.81 18.07
CA TYR A 266 16.66 -1.30 19.38
C TYR A 266 16.93 -2.37 20.43
N LEU A 267 18.07 -2.25 21.13
CA LEU A 267 18.44 -3.24 22.16
C LEU A 267 17.48 -3.23 23.34
N ASP A 268 17.34 -4.38 23.98
CA ASP A 268 16.53 -4.59 25.17
C ASP A 268 16.85 -3.59 26.32
N ASN A 269 15.92 -3.38 27.25
CA ASN A 269 16.09 -2.43 28.37
C ASN A 269 16.68 -3.06 29.65
N VAL A 270 17.06 -4.34 29.62
CA VAL A 270 17.54 -5.12 30.78
C VAL A 270 19.07 -5.13 30.84
N ASP A 271 19.75 -5.59 29.80
CA ASP A 271 21.21 -5.70 29.76
C ASP A 271 21.87 -5.02 28.55
N GLN A 272 21.09 -4.60 27.55
CA GLN A 272 21.53 -3.88 26.36
C GLN A 272 22.52 -4.71 25.54
N VAL A 273 22.30 -6.02 25.46
CA VAL A 273 23.07 -6.97 24.66
C VAL A 273 22.15 -7.56 23.58
N LEU A 274 22.62 -7.55 22.33
CA LEU A 274 21.90 -8.23 21.25
C LEU A 274 21.93 -9.74 21.49
N ASP A 275 20.87 -10.32 22.03
CA ASP A 275 20.79 -11.74 22.37
C ASP A 275 19.44 -12.38 22.00
N LYS A 276 18.32 -11.65 22.07
CA LYS A 276 16.95 -12.14 21.80
C LYS A 276 16.25 -11.31 20.72
N PRO A 277 16.70 -11.40 19.46
CA PRO A 277 16.20 -10.54 18.40
C PRO A 277 14.79 -10.92 17.93
N ILE A 278 13.95 -9.90 17.83
CA ILE A 278 12.66 -9.87 17.15
C ILE A 278 12.82 -9.04 15.88
N PHE A 279 12.72 -9.67 14.72
CA PHE A 279 12.74 -8.98 13.43
C PHE A 279 11.34 -8.48 13.11
N LEU A 280 11.18 -7.15 13.00
CA LEU A 280 9.97 -6.50 12.51
C LEU A 280 10.18 -6.11 11.05
N VAL A 281 9.47 -6.78 10.15
CA VAL A 281 9.64 -6.63 8.71
C VAL A 281 8.53 -5.72 8.15
N ASP A 282 8.90 -4.57 7.58
CA ASP A 282 7.90 -3.63 7.07
C ASP A 282 7.02 -4.25 5.96
N GLY A 283 5.81 -3.73 5.87
CA GLY A 283 4.82 -4.06 4.87
C GLY A 283 4.98 -3.25 3.58
N PHE A 284 3.88 -3.16 2.84
CA PHE A 284 3.81 -2.40 1.60
C PHE A 284 3.96 -0.90 1.89
N ASP A 285 4.95 -0.26 1.27
CA ASP A 285 5.27 1.18 1.42
C ASP A 285 5.72 1.86 0.11
N PRO A 286 4.84 1.99 -0.90
CA PRO A 286 5.21 2.67 -2.13
C PRO A 286 5.67 4.10 -1.91
N GLY A 287 6.78 4.46 -2.55
CA GLY A 287 7.37 5.78 -2.43
C GLY A 287 8.21 5.95 -1.17
N ASP A 288 8.46 4.89 -0.40
CA ASP A 288 9.38 4.90 0.76
C ASP A 288 9.00 6.03 1.73
N THR A 289 7.76 5.94 2.23
CA THR A 289 7.11 6.96 3.04
C THR A 289 7.47 6.84 4.52
N ARG A 290 7.87 5.64 4.95
CA ARG A 290 8.28 5.32 6.32
C ARG A 290 9.79 5.12 6.42
N ASN A 291 10.31 5.39 7.61
CA ASN A 291 11.64 4.99 8.03
C ASN A 291 11.52 4.03 9.22
N THR A 292 12.64 3.50 9.70
CA THR A 292 12.70 2.55 10.83
C THR A 292 11.99 3.06 12.08
N ASP A 293 12.13 4.35 12.40
CA ASP A 293 11.47 5.00 13.54
C ASP A 293 9.94 5.05 13.40
N LEU A 294 9.44 5.43 12.22
CA LEU A 294 8.01 5.41 11.94
C LEU A 294 7.45 3.99 12.00
N ILE A 295 8.20 3.00 11.49
CA ILE A 295 7.80 1.59 11.56
C ILE A 295 7.74 1.11 13.02
N TYR A 296 8.73 1.45 13.85
CA TYR A 296 8.69 1.14 15.29
C TYR A 296 7.49 1.81 15.97
N SER A 297 7.16 3.04 15.59
CA SER A 297 6.00 3.78 16.09
C SER A 297 4.66 3.15 15.68
N LEU A 298 4.60 2.35 14.61
CA LEU A 298 3.40 1.57 14.25
C LEU A 298 3.11 0.44 15.23
N LEU A 299 4.03 0.10 16.14
CA LEU A 299 3.77 -0.82 17.25
C LEU A 299 2.94 -0.19 18.38
N ASN A 300 2.52 1.06 18.24
CA ASN A 300 1.65 1.72 19.20
C ASN A 300 0.24 1.11 19.20
N TYR A 301 -0.34 0.90 20.39
CA TYR A 301 -1.67 0.34 20.57
C TYR A 301 -2.39 0.94 21.80
N GLY A 302 -3.72 0.79 21.80
CA GLY A 302 -4.61 1.30 22.85
C GLY A 302 -4.69 2.83 22.92
N ASP A 303 -5.50 3.34 23.87
CA ASP A 303 -5.68 4.78 24.09
C ASP A 303 -4.56 5.42 24.96
N THR A 304 -3.61 4.61 25.46
CA THR A 304 -2.66 5.01 26.51
C THR A 304 -1.20 5.18 26.07
N ASN A 305 -0.93 5.43 24.77
CA ASN A 305 0.43 5.52 24.22
C ASN A 305 1.32 4.29 24.56
N GLN A 306 0.74 3.10 24.59
CA GLN A 306 1.53 1.88 24.78
C GLN A 306 2.17 1.46 23.45
N ASN A 307 3.34 0.83 23.51
CA ASN A 307 4.06 0.34 22.34
C ASN A 307 4.49 -1.12 22.57
N LEU A 308 4.15 -2.03 21.65
CA LEU A 308 4.46 -3.45 21.77
C LEU A 308 5.99 -3.69 21.81
N GLY A 309 6.75 -2.94 21.02
CA GLY A 309 8.21 -2.98 21.01
C GLY A 309 8.79 -2.61 22.37
N ASP A 310 8.28 -1.56 23.00
CA ASP A 310 8.73 -1.15 24.34
C ASP A 310 8.41 -2.21 25.40
N VAL A 311 7.25 -2.87 25.31
CA VAL A 311 6.86 -3.94 26.23
C VAL A 311 7.84 -5.10 26.15
N VAL A 312 8.09 -5.66 24.96
CA VAL A 312 9.00 -6.81 24.82
C VAL A 312 10.46 -6.45 25.12
N ARG A 313 10.88 -5.20 24.86
CA ARG A 313 12.21 -4.73 25.27
C ARG A 313 12.38 -4.67 26.79
N ASN A 314 11.32 -4.39 27.54
CA ASN A 314 11.35 -4.47 29.00
C ASN A 314 11.40 -5.92 29.52
N GLU A 315 10.98 -6.89 28.70
CA GLU A 315 11.11 -8.33 28.98
C GLU A 315 12.45 -8.92 28.48
N GLY A 316 13.36 -8.07 27.98
CA GLY A 316 14.70 -8.48 27.58
C GLY A 316 14.83 -8.90 26.11
N PHE A 317 13.92 -8.52 25.21
CA PHE A 317 14.02 -8.78 23.77
C PHE A 317 14.58 -7.56 23.01
N ASP A 318 15.34 -7.81 21.96
CA ASP A 318 15.81 -6.77 21.02
C ASP A 318 14.83 -6.65 19.85
N ILE A 319 14.64 -5.44 19.32
CA ILE A 319 13.88 -5.24 18.08
C ILE A 319 14.83 -4.89 16.94
N VAL A 320 14.77 -5.66 15.86
CA VAL A 320 15.46 -5.37 14.60
C VAL A 320 14.41 -4.96 13.57
N VAL A 321 14.29 -3.67 13.29
CA VAL A 321 13.34 -3.16 12.28
C VAL A 321 13.98 -3.21 10.90
N LEU A 322 13.29 -3.75 9.90
CA LEU A 322 13.70 -3.78 8.50
C LEU A 322 12.75 -2.95 7.63
N ASN A 323 13.27 -1.87 7.05
CA ASN A 323 12.65 -1.00 6.06
C ASN A 323 13.14 -1.33 4.63
N PHE A 324 12.31 -1.07 3.63
CA PHE A 324 12.62 -1.26 2.20
C PHE A 324 12.63 0.08 1.45
N PRO A 325 13.78 0.76 1.36
CA PRO A 325 13.85 2.10 0.78
C PRO A 325 13.77 2.11 -0.76
N GLN A 326 13.63 3.29 -1.33
CA GLN A 326 13.94 3.53 -2.74
C GLN A 326 15.46 3.53 -2.94
N TYR A 327 15.95 2.74 -3.89
CA TYR A 327 17.37 2.61 -4.18
C TYR A 327 17.64 2.44 -5.67
N SER A 328 18.92 2.55 -6.05
CA SER A 328 19.36 2.40 -7.43
C SER A 328 20.41 1.30 -7.50
N PRO A 329 20.08 0.09 -8.01
CA PRO A 329 21.07 -0.97 -8.16
C PRO A 329 22.14 -0.64 -9.23
N THR A 330 21.82 0.26 -10.17
CA THR A 330 22.70 0.73 -11.23
C THR A 330 22.16 2.02 -11.83
N ASP A 331 23.02 2.79 -12.50
CA ASP A 331 22.67 4.10 -13.06
C ASP A 331 21.45 4.01 -13.98
N GLY A 332 20.45 4.87 -13.70
CA GLY A 332 19.23 4.98 -14.50
C GLY A 332 18.12 4.00 -14.14
N ILE A 333 18.30 3.13 -13.14
CA ILE A 333 17.25 2.26 -12.61
C ILE A 333 16.96 2.66 -11.17
N VAL A 334 15.69 2.94 -10.87
CA VAL A 334 15.20 3.12 -9.50
C VAL A 334 14.30 1.94 -9.17
N ILE A 335 14.59 1.28 -8.05
CA ILE A 335 13.73 0.27 -7.44
C ILE A 335 13.08 0.90 -6.22
N ASP A 336 11.77 0.73 -6.10
CA ASP A 336 11.00 1.11 -4.93
C ASP A 336 10.83 -0.11 -4.03
N GLY A 337 11.74 -0.29 -3.06
CA GLY A 337 11.79 -1.47 -2.21
C GLY A 337 10.46 -1.75 -1.51
N GLY A 338 9.78 -0.73 -1.01
CA GLY A 338 8.48 -0.84 -0.33
C GLY A 338 7.35 -1.36 -1.22
N ALA A 339 7.54 -1.41 -2.55
CA ALA A 339 6.57 -1.90 -3.51
C ALA A 339 7.15 -2.93 -4.51
N ASP A 340 8.37 -3.41 -4.28
CA ASP A 340 9.10 -4.30 -5.20
C ASP A 340 8.70 -5.77 -5.07
N PHE A 341 9.25 -6.63 -5.93
CA PHE A 341 9.03 -8.07 -5.88
C PHE A 341 9.30 -8.64 -4.48
N ILE A 342 8.31 -9.35 -3.94
CA ILE A 342 8.37 -9.94 -2.59
C ILE A 342 9.58 -10.86 -2.43
N GLN A 343 9.96 -11.57 -3.50
CA GLN A 343 11.14 -12.43 -3.50
C GLN A 343 12.45 -11.64 -3.34
N ARG A 344 12.57 -10.46 -3.99
CA ARG A 344 13.76 -9.62 -3.84
C ARG A 344 13.88 -9.11 -2.40
N ASN A 345 12.77 -8.64 -1.84
CA ASN A 345 12.74 -8.19 -0.44
C ASN A 345 13.03 -9.34 0.54
N ALA A 346 12.57 -10.55 0.24
CA ALA A 346 12.89 -11.73 1.05
C ALA A 346 14.40 -12.02 1.10
N MET A 347 15.14 -11.80 0.01
CA MET A 347 16.60 -11.98 0.02
C MET A 347 17.32 -10.95 0.90
N ILE A 348 16.74 -9.78 1.12
CA ILE A 348 17.26 -8.80 2.09
C ILE A 348 17.10 -9.34 3.50
N LEU A 349 15.93 -9.89 3.84
CA LEU A 349 15.69 -10.49 5.16
C LEU A 349 16.60 -11.70 5.41
N VAL A 350 16.86 -12.53 4.40
CA VAL A 350 17.85 -13.64 4.50
C VAL A 350 19.23 -13.10 4.91
N GLU A 351 19.69 -12.04 4.24
CA GLU A 351 20.97 -11.41 4.57
C GLU A 351 20.96 -10.82 5.99
N LEU A 352 19.89 -10.12 6.36
CA LEU A 352 19.77 -9.52 7.68
C LEU A 352 19.78 -10.57 8.81
N ILE A 353 19.05 -11.67 8.64
CA ILE A 353 19.04 -12.77 9.61
C ILE A 353 20.45 -13.34 9.78
N ASN A 354 21.17 -13.61 8.68
CA ASN A 354 22.54 -14.10 8.75
C ASN A 354 23.47 -13.11 9.49
N GLN A 355 23.36 -11.83 9.17
CA GLN A 355 24.17 -10.77 9.76
C GLN A 355 23.91 -10.64 11.27
N ILE A 356 22.64 -10.63 11.70
CA ILE A 356 22.26 -10.54 13.11
C ILE A 356 22.63 -11.81 13.86
N ASN A 357 22.41 -13.01 13.29
CA ASN A 357 22.80 -14.27 13.92
C ASN A 357 24.31 -14.38 14.15
N ALA A 358 25.12 -13.81 13.26
CA ALA A 358 26.58 -13.76 13.43
C ALA A 358 27.02 -12.77 14.53
N GLN A 359 26.18 -11.80 14.89
CA GLN A 359 26.48 -10.77 15.88
C GLN A 359 25.89 -11.05 17.26
N LYS A 360 24.73 -11.72 17.32
CA LYS A 360 24.01 -11.94 18.58
C LYS A 360 24.80 -12.85 19.53
N VAL A 361 24.65 -12.59 20.82
CA VAL A 361 25.30 -13.34 21.89
C VAL A 361 24.35 -14.43 22.39
N GLY A 362 24.87 -15.62 22.65
CA GLY A 362 24.07 -16.72 23.20
C GLY A 362 23.42 -17.60 22.14
N THR A 363 22.35 -18.30 22.54
CA THR A 363 21.69 -19.35 21.72
C THR A 363 20.18 -19.14 21.61
N GLU A 364 19.70 -17.97 22.01
CA GLU A 364 18.27 -17.65 21.95
C GLU A 364 17.84 -17.50 20.49
N LYS A 365 16.72 -18.13 20.14
CA LYS A 365 16.23 -18.17 18.77
C LYS A 365 15.43 -16.92 18.44
N ASN A 366 15.53 -16.49 17.19
CA ASN A 366 14.87 -15.31 16.66
C ASN A 366 13.34 -15.46 16.67
N VAL A 367 12.66 -14.31 16.74
CA VAL A 367 11.25 -14.16 16.36
C VAL A 367 11.18 -13.30 15.11
N VAL A 368 10.30 -13.62 14.17
CA VAL A 368 10.04 -12.79 12.98
C VAL A 368 8.57 -12.41 12.95
N ILE A 369 8.29 -11.10 12.92
CA ILE A 369 6.95 -10.53 12.82
C ILE A 369 6.83 -9.80 11.49
N GLY A 370 5.87 -10.22 10.68
CA GLY A 370 5.63 -9.65 9.35
C GLY A 370 4.20 -9.13 9.20
N PRO A 371 3.94 -7.83 9.44
CA PRO A 371 2.70 -7.17 9.07
C PRO A 371 2.52 -7.07 7.55
N SER A 372 1.30 -7.27 7.04
CA SER A 372 0.95 -7.07 5.63
C SER A 372 1.86 -7.85 4.66
N MET A 373 2.41 -7.19 3.64
CA MET A 373 3.42 -7.73 2.72
C MET A 373 4.65 -8.30 3.46
N GLY A 374 5.02 -7.73 4.62
CA GLY A 374 6.13 -8.19 5.46
C GLY A 374 5.97 -9.65 5.87
N GLY A 375 4.74 -10.12 6.09
CA GLY A 375 4.51 -11.54 6.37
C GLY A 375 4.76 -12.44 5.16
N LEU A 376 4.48 -11.99 3.94
CA LEU A 376 4.86 -12.75 2.73
C LEU A 376 6.37 -12.79 2.54
N ILE A 377 7.06 -11.68 2.82
CA ILE A 377 8.52 -11.56 2.80
C ILE A 377 9.13 -12.54 3.81
N SER A 378 8.66 -12.51 5.06
CA SER A 378 9.10 -13.41 6.14
C SER A 378 8.85 -14.88 5.80
N ARG A 379 7.65 -15.22 5.33
CA ARG A 379 7.32 -16.59 4.89
C ARG A 379 8.29 -17.07 3.81
N TYR A 380 8.53 -16.23 2.79
CA TYR A 380 9.41 -16.58 1.69
C TYR A 380 10.86 -16.73 2.16
N ALA A 381 11.39 -15.78 2.92
CA ALA A 381 12.78 -15.78 3.38
C ALA A 381 13.09 -17.00 4.26
N LEU A 382 12.28 -17.25 5.28
CA LEU A 382 12.46 -18.39 6.18
C LEU A 382 12.37 -19.71 5.42
N ARG A 383 11.37 -19.87 4.55
CA ARG A 383 11.23 -21.09 3.75
C ARG A 383 12.36 -21.26 2.74
N TYR A 384 12.83 -20.18 2.14
CA TYR A 384 13.98 -20.20 1.26
C TYR A 384 15.24 -20.68 2.00
N MET A 385 15.47 -20.18 3.22
CA MET A 385 16.60 -20.60 4.05
C MET A 385 16.56 -22.10 4.36
N GLU A 386 15.40 -22.62 4.79
CA GLU A 386 15.20 -24.07 5.02
C GLU A 386 15.49 -24.90 3.76
N GLN A 387 14.92 -24.52 2.61
CA GLN A 387 15.09 -25.26 1.35
C GLN A 387 16.53 -25.24 0.81
N ASN A 388 17.34 -24.27 1.25
CA ASN A 388 18.73 -24.10 0.82
C ASN A 388 19.74 -24.45 1.92
N ASN A 389 19.30 -25.08 3.03
CA ASN A 389 20.13 -25.44 4.18
C ASN A 389 20.89 -24.24 4.78
N LEU A 390 20.23 -23.08 4.84
CA LEU A 390 20.70 -21.91 5.56
C LEU A 390 20.00 -21.86 6.92
N GLU A 391 20.77 -21.84 8.01
CA GLU A 391 20.22 -21.83 9.36
C GLU A 391 19.72 -20.42 9.72
N HIS A 392 18.39 -20.26 9.79
CA HIS A 392 17.77 -18.99 10.14
C HIS A 392 17.68 -18.76 11.66
N ASP A 393 17.95 -19.78 12.47
CA ASP A 393 17.91 -19.77 13.94
C ASP A 393 16.67 -19.03 14.50
N THR A 394 15.49 -19.39 14.00
CA THR A 394 14.22 -18.73 14.29
C THR A 394 13.27 -19.75 14.90
N ARG A 395 12.57 -19.39 15.98
CA ARG A 395 11.58 -20.27 16.63
C ARG A 395 10.14 -19.93 16.29
N LEU A 396 9.86 -18.66 16.00
CA LEU A 396 8.50 -18.14 15.87
C LEU A 396 8.41 -17.20 14.66
N TYR A 397 7.40 -17.44 13.84
CA TYR A 397 6.98 -16.57 12.76
C TYR A 397 5.54 -16.13 13.02
N ILE A 398 5.34 -14.82 13.19
CA ILE A 398 4.02 -14.20 13.35
C ILE A 398 3.67 -13.50 12.03
N SER A 399 2.70 -14.06 11.31
CA SER A 399 2.04 -13.36 10.20
C SER A 399 0.99 -12.41 10.76
N PHE A 400 1.03 -11.13 10.39
CA PHE A 400 0.04 -10.17 10.83
C PHE A 400 -0.69 -9.55 9.64
N ASP A 401 -1.95 -9.95 9.47
CA ASP A 401 -2.87 -9.52 8.41
C ASP A 401 -2.27 -9.62 7.00
N SER A 402 -1.50 -10.68 6.74
CA SER A 402 -0.70 -10.81 5.51
C SER A 402 -1.48 -11.50 4.38
N PRO A 403 -1.46 -11.00 3.13
CA PRO A 403 -2.28 -11.56 2.04
C PRO A 403 -1.75 -12.89 1.46
N HIS A 404 -1.75 -13.99 2.23
CA HIS A 404 -1.24 -15.30 1.78
C HIS A 404 -2.00 -15.91 0.60
N LEU A 405 -3.28 -15.56 0.43
CA LEU A 405 -4.08 -15.89 -0.74
C LEU A 405 -4.43 -14.64 -1.57
N GLY A 406 -3.72 -13.53 -1.35
CA GLY A 406 -3.87 -12.27 -2.08
C GLY A 406 -4.71 -11.20 -1.37
N ALA A 407 -4.58 -9.98 -1.87
CA ALA A 407 -5.26 -8.77 -1.39
C ALA A 407 -6.32 -8.34 -2.42
N ASN A 408 -7.14 -7.36 -2.04
CA ASN A 408 -8.19 -6.79 -2.87
C ASN A 408 -8.14 -5.26 -2.83
N VAL A 409 -8.26 -4.63 -4.00
CA VAL A 409 -8.62 -3.22 -4.13
C VAL A 409 -9.80 -3.21 -5.10
N PRO A 410 -10.93 -2.53 -4.80
CA PRO A 410 -12.12 -2.65 -5.61
C PRO A 410 -11.84 -2.33 -7.08
N ILE A 411 -12.15 -3.28 -7.96
CA ILE A 411 -11.82 -3.19 -9.38
C ILE A 411 -12.44 -1.95 -10.03
N GLY A 412 -13.58 -1.47 -9.49
CA GLY A 412 -14.21 -0.23 -9.93
C GLY A 412 -13.35 1.03 -9.68
N PHE A 413 -12.63 1.09 -8.56
CA PHE A 413 -11.65 2.15 -8.28
C PHE A 413 -10.41 2.00 -9.15
N GLN A 414 -9.87 0.78 -9.30
CA GLN A 414 -8.72 0.56 -10.17
C GLN A 414 -9.00 0.99 -11.62
N HIS A 415 -10.18 0.64 -12.17
CA HIS A 415 -10.64 1.10 -13.47
C HIS A 415 -10.71 2.64 -13.53
N LEU A 416 -11.42 3.26 -12.58
CA LEU A 416 -11.63 4.70 -12.59
C LEU A 416 -10.30 5.46 -12.51
N PHE A 417 -9.43 5.09 -11.58
CA PHE A 417 -8.14 5.74 -11.37
C PHE A 417 -7.25 5.59 -12.59
N ASN A 418 -7.15 4.38 -13.16
CA ASN A 418 -6.40 4.15 -14.40
C ASN A 418 -6.95 4.97 -15.57
N TYR A 419 -8.28 5.05 -15.72
CA TYR A 419 -8.91 5.84 -16.77
C TYR A 419 -8.65 7.34 -16.62
N MET A 420 -8.75 7.89 -15.41
CA MET A 420 -8.48 9.31 -15.16
C MET A 420 -6.99 9.64 -15.32
N ALA A 421 -6.10 8.74 -14.89
CA ALA A 421 -4.66 8.86 -14.99
C ALA A 421 -4.16 8.81 -16.44
N ASN A 422 -4.41 7.68 -17.10
CA ASN A 422 -3.80 7.31 -18.39
C ASN A 422 -4.73 7.55 -19.59
N GLY A 423 -5.97 7.94 -19.33
CA GLY A 423 -6.94 8.30 -20.36
C GLY A 423 -6.85 9.78 -20.74
N PRO A 424 -7.88 10.30 -21.43
CA PRO A 424 -7.87 11.66 -21.95
C PRO A 424 -7.79 12.79 -20.90
N LEU A 425 -8.11 12.48 -19.65
CA LEU A 425 -8.10 13.45 -18.56
C LEU A 425 -6.68 13.82 -18.16
N GLY A 426 -5.75 12.86 -18.15
CA GLY A 426 -4.34 13.11 -17.86
C GLY A 426 -4.11 13.62 -16.43
N ASP A 427 -4.81 13.02 -15.45
CA ASP A 427 -4.66 13.34 -14.02
C ASP A 427 -3.30 12.86 -13.52
N VAL A 428 -2.35 13.78 -13.30
CA VAL A 428 -0.98 13.43 -12.93
C VAL A 428 -0.89 12.86 -11.52
N THR A 429 -1.79 13.26 -10.62
CA THR A 429 -1.84 12.71 -9.26
C THR A 429 -2.24 11.24 -9.32
N LEU A 430 -3.29 10.91 -10.07
CA LEU A 430 -3.71 9.53 -10.26
C LEU A 430 -2.71 8.72 -11.09
N GLN A 431 -1.92 9.34 -11.98
CA GLN A 431 -0.81 8.65 -12.64
C GLN A 431 0.22 8.14 -11.64
N GLU A 432 0.60 8.93 -10.63
CA GLU A 432 1.53 8.47 -9.60
C GLU A 432 0.91 7.37 -8.73
N ILE A 433 -0.36 7.50 -8.33
CA ILE A 433 -1.08 6.45 -7.58
C ILE A 433 -1.15 5.15 -8.39
N VAL A 434 -1.57 5.21 -9.66
CA VAL A 434 -1.69 4.02 -10.50
C VAL A 434 -0.34 3.38 -10.75
N ASN A 435 0.71 4.16 -11.02
CA ASN A 435 2.03 3.62 -11.36
C ASN A 435 2.77 3.09 -10.14
N SER A 436 2.83 3.86 -9.06
CA SER A 436 3.65 3.56 -7.88
C SER A 436 2.93 2.65 -6.89
N VAL A 437 1.60 2.73 -6.79
CA VAL A 437 0.83 1.90 -5.84
C VAL A 437 0.24 0.68 -6.57
N ILE A 438 -0.75 0.90 -7.43
CA ILE A 438 -1.56 -0.20 -8.01
C ILE A 438 -0.74 -1.07 -8.97
N SER A 439 0.11 -0.46 -9.78
CA SER A 439 0.88 -1.14 -10.84
C SER A 439 2.27 -1.57 -10.40
N SER A 440 2.60 -1.41 -9.12
CA SER A 440 3.87 -1.88 -8.55
C SER A 440 4.02 -3.40 -8.66
N PRO A 441 5.26 -3.92 -8.68
CA PRO A 441 5.50 -5.36 -8.65
C PRO A 441 4.76 -6.09 -7.53
N ALA A 442 4.85 -5.61 -6.28
CA ALA A 442 4.20 -6.23 -5.14
C ALA A 442 2.67 -6.22 -5.26
N ALA A 443 2.06 -5.09 -5.65
CA ALA A 443 0.61 -5.01 -5.82
C ALA A 443 0.14 -5.99 -6.90
N LYS A 444 0.85 -6.11 -8.02
CA LYS A 444 0.55 -7.10 -9.07
C LYS A 444 0.69 -8.56 -8.59
N GLN A 445 1.60 -8.83 -7.65
CA GLN A 445 1.76 -10.14 -7.03
C GLN A 445 0.68 -10.46 -6.00
N MET A 446 0.16 -9.45 -5.30
CA MET A 446 -0.81 -9.64 -4.21
C MET A 446 -2.26 -9.53 -4.67
N LEU A 447 -2.61 -8.61 -5.58
CA LEU A 447 -4.00 -8.34 -5.94
C LEU A 447 -4.66 -9.52 -6.68
N LEU A 448 -5.73 -10.03 -6.08
CA LEU A 448 -6.59 -11.09 -6.61
C LEU A 448 -7.28 -10.67 -7.92
N ASP A 449 -7.65 -9.39 -7.99
CA ASP A 449 -8.28 -8.78 -9.14
C ASP A 449 -7.52 -7.50 -9.50
N HIS A 450 -7.02 -7.40 -10.74
CA HIS A 450 -6.15 -6.30 -11.13
C HIS A 450 -6.54 -5.75 -12.50
N TYR A 451 -6.63 -4.43 -12.63
CA TYR A 451 -7.13 -3.76 -13.84
C TYR A 451 -6.45 -4.21 -15.13
N SER A 452 -5.14 -4.47 -15.10
CA SER A 452 -4.38 -4.92 -16.28
C SER A 452 -4.81 -6.29 -16.82
N GLY A 453 -5.43 -7.14 -15.98
CA GLY A 453 -6.02 -8.40 -16.41
C GLY A 453 -7.32 -8.24 -17.20
N HIS A 454 -7.96 -7.07 -17.12
CA HIS A 454 -9.21 -6.75 -17.80
C HIS A 454 -9.05 -5.88 -19.02
N LEU A 455 -7.86 -5.36 -19.33
CA LEU A 455 -7.69 -4.42 -20.43
C LEU A 455 -7.98 -5.05 -21.80
N GLN A 456 -8.65 -4.31 -22.68
CA GLN A 456 -8.75 -4.66 -24.09
C GLN A 456 -7.36 -4.72 -24.72
N SER A 457 -7.16 -5.64 -25.65
CA SER A 457 -5.89 -5.74 -26.38
C SER A 457 -5.53 -4.40 -27.04
N GLY A 458 -4.35 -3.87 -26.70
CA GLY A 458 -3.85 -2.60 -27.22
C GLY A 458 -4.42 -1.34 -26.55
N SER A 459 -5.30 -1.48 -25.55
CA SER A 459 -5.81 -0.36 -24.76
C SER A 459 -5.07 -0.22 -23.43
N ALA A 460 -4.72 1.01 -23.06
CA ALA A 460 -4.14 1.32 -21.76
C ALA A 460 -5.21 1.49 -20.65
N THR A 461 -6.47 1.73 -21.02
CA THR A 461 -7.50 2.18 -20.08
C THR A 461 -8.85 1.48 -20.21
N GLU A 462 -9.22 1.00 -21.40
CA GLU A 462 -10.54 0.41 -21.63
C GLU A 462 -10.57 -1.06 -21.24
N PHE A 463 -11.58 -1.45 -20.46
CA PHE A 463 -11.80 -2.84 -20.06
C PHE A 463 -12.48 -3.64 -21.18
N ASP A 464 -12.04 -4.88 -21.36
CA ASP A 464 -12.75 -5.89 -22.13
C ASP A 464 -13.89 -6.42 -21.28
N ASN A 465 -15.11 -5.96 -21.58
CA ASN A 465 -16.30 -6.38 -20.85
C ASN A 465 -16.65 -7.86 -21.08
N ALA A 466 -15.90 -8.63 -21.86
CA ALA A 466 -15.96 -10.09 -21.87
C ALA A 466 -15.20 -10.73 -20.69
N ILE A 467 -14.23 -10.02 -20.09
CA ILE A 467 -13.44 -10.46 -18.94
C ILE A 467 -14.02 -9.79 -17.69
N GLN A 468 -14.97 -10.48 -17.03
CA GLN A 468 -15.72 -9.90 -15.90
C GLN A 468 -15.43 -10.57 -14.55
N LEU A 469 -14.96 -11.82 -14.55
CA LEU A 469 -14.59 -12.51 -13.32
C LEU A 469 -13.23 -11.99 -12.82
N PRO A 470 -12.97 -12.07 -11.49
CA PRO A 470 -11.70 -11.64 -10.94
C PRO A 470 -10.51 -12.27 -11.65
N THR A 471 -9.55 -11.45 -12.07
CA THR A 471 -8.30 -11.89 -12.68
C THR A 471 -7.13 -11.03 -12.24
N GLY A 472 -6.07 -11.68 -11.75
CA GLY A 472 -4.85 -10.98 -11.36
C GLY A 472 -4.07 -10.40 -12.54
N ALA A 473 -3.03 -9.64 -12.21
CA ALA A 473 -2.15 -9.05 -13.21
C ALA A 473 -1.44 -10.16 -14.04
N PRO A 474 -1.43 -10.07 -15.39
CA PRO A 474 -0.82 -11.10 -16.23
C PRO A 474 0.65 -11.36 -15.86
N ASN A 475 1.00 -12.63 -15.63
CA ASN A 475 2.34 -13.12 -15.25
C ASN A 475 2.83 -12.78 -13.83
N PHE A 476 2.04 -12.09 -12.99
CA PHE A 476 2.45 -11.77 -11.62
C PHE A 476 1.72 -12.64 -10.59
N ARG A 477 0.42 -12.37 -10.36
CA ARG A 477 -0.38 -12.97 -9.29
C ARG A 477 -0.34 -14.49 -9.28
N THR A 478 -0.66 -15.12 -10.42
CA THR A 478 -0.72 -16.59 -10.55
C THR A 478 0.66 -17.22 -10.45
N ALA A 479 1.68 -16.60 -11.05
CA ALA A 479 3.05 -17.11 -11.00
C ALA A 479 3.56 -17.12 -9.55
N PHE A 480 3.39 -16.00 -8.84
CA PHE A 480 3.79 -15.88 -7.45
C PHE A 480 3.01 -16.82 -6.52
N GLN A 481 1.69 -16.97 -6.69
CA GLN A 481 0.92 -17.93 -5.87
C GLN A 481 1.41 -19.36 -6.06
N ASN A 482 1.67 -19.75 -7.31
CA ASN A 482 2.13 -21.10 -7.61
C ASN A 482 3.50 -21.37 -6.96
N GLU A 483 4.39 -20.38 -6.99
CA GLU A 483 5.68 -20.44 -6.31
C GLU A 483 5.51 -20.58 -4.78
N LEU A 484 4.73 -19.70 -4.15
CA LEU A 484 4.45 -19.79 -2.70
C LEU A 484 3.82 -21.12 -2.30
N ASN A 485 2.89 -21.64 -3.10
CA ASN A 485 2.24 -22.92 -2.85
C ASN A 485 3.22 -24.10 -3.00
N ALA A 486 4.11 -24.04 -4.00
CA ALA A 486 5.12 -25.07 -4.22
C ALA A 486 6.18 -25.08 -3.13
N MET A 487 6.60 -23.91 -2.64
CA MET A 487 7.55 -23.79 -1.53
C MET A 487 6.93 -24.21 -0.20
N GLY A 488 5.67 -23.82 0.06
CA GLY A 488 4.97 -24.06 1.31
C GLY A 488 5.18 -22.96 2.35
N PHE A 489 4.88 -23.27 3.61
CA PHE A 489 5.22 -22.43 4.76
C PHE A 489 6.55 -22.91 5.37
N PRO A 490 7.26 -22.05 6.12
CA PRO A 490 8.35 -22.48 6.98
C PRO A 490 7.94 -23.66 7.85
N THR A 491 8.83 -24.64 8.00
CA THR A 491 8.61 -25.89 8.73
C THR A 491 9.45 -26.03 9.99
N GLU A 492 10.48 -25.21 10.16
CA GLU A 492 11.37 -25.20 11.34
C GLU A 492 10.95 -24.15 12.38
N THR A 493 9.92 -23.36 12.08
CA THR A 493 9.33 -22.37 12.98
C THR A 493 7.93 -22.80 13.45
N ARG A 494 7.54 -22.35 14.65
CA ARG A 494 6.12 -22.23 14.99
C ARG A 494 5.55 -21.06 14.20
N ASN A 495 4.56 -21.34 13.34
CA ASN A 495 3.88 -20.31 12.56
C ASN A 495 2.56 -19.96 13.24
N VAL A 496 2.32 -18.68 13.50
CA VAL A 496 1.04 -18.18 14.02
C VAL A 496 0.57 -17.00 13.18
N ALA A 497 -0.74 -16.71 13.23
CA ALA A 497 -1.30 -15.61 12.47
C ALA A 497 -2.24 -14.72 13.29
N ILE A 498 -2.21 -13.44 13.00
CA ILE A 498 -3.18 -12.45 13.44
C ILE A 498 -3.92 -11.99 12.19
N SER A 499 -5.25 -12.01 12.22
CA SER A 499 -6.09 -11.37 11.22
C SER A 499 -6.70 -10.10 11.79
N ASN A 500 -6.86 -9.05 10.98
CA ASN A 500 -7.74 -7.94 11.31
C ASN A 500 -9.15 -8.11 10.70
N GLY A 501 -9.40 -9.21 10.00
CA GLY A 501 -10.70 -9.55 9.44
C GLY A 501 -11.57 -10.35 10.39
N SER A 502 -12.88 -10.16 10.29
CA SER A 502 -13.87 -10.85 11.12
C SER A 502 -13.90 -12.36 10.85
N ALA A 503 -13.95 -13.16 11.93
CA ALA A 503 -14.22 -14.59 11.92
C ALA A 503 -15.69 -14.93 11.64
N THR A 504 -16.61 -14.00 11.88
CA THR A 504 -18.06 -14.27 11.92
C THR A 504 -18.76 -14.04 10.57
N GLY A 505 -17.99 -13.78 9.52
CA GLY A 505 -18.55 -13.45 8.21
C GLY A 505 -19.06 -12.02 8.11
N MET A 506 -18.68 -11.13 9.05
CA MET A 506 -19.09 -9.74 9.01
C MET A 506 -18.55 -9.03 7.77
N MET A 507 -19.43 -8.29 7.11
CA MET A 507 -19.15 -7.59 5.86
C MET A 507 -18.87 -6.11 6.12
N THR A 508 -17.93 -5.53 5.38
CA THR A 508 -17.64 -4.07 5.41
C THR A 508 -18.75 -3.24 4.77
N GLY A 509 -19.51 -3.84 3.86
CA GLY A 509 -20.62 -3.22 3.13
C GLY A 509 -21.53 -4.31 2.57
N THR A 510 -22.18 -4.06 1.43
CA THR A 510 -22.97 -5.09 0.74
C THR A 510 -22.50 -5.30 -0.70
N PRO A 511 -22.56 -6.54 -1.24
CA PRO A 511 -22.05 -6.80 -2.57
C PRO A 511 -22.94 -6.08 -3.59
N GLY A 512 -22.32 -5.41 -4.55
CA GLY A 512 -23.02 -4.64 -5.58
C GLY A 512 -23.58 -3.28 -5.16
N MET A 513 -23.36 -2.85 -3.91
CA MET A 513 -23.80 -1.53 -3.46
C MET A 513 -23.13 -0.40 -4.24
N PHE A 514 -23.84 0.71 -4.40
CA PHE A 514 -23.22 1.94 -4.88
C PHE A 514 -22.34 2.54 -3.77
N VAL A 515 -21.09 2.80 -4.13
CA VAL A 515 -20.18 3.66 -3.38
C VAL A 515 -20.37 5.11 -3.82
N LEU A 516 -20.56 5.33 -5.12
CA LEU A 516 -21.00 6.59 -5.72
C LEU A 516 -22.05 6.31 -6.78
N ASN A 517 -23.15 7.08 -6.78
CA ASN A 517 -24.26 6.90 -7.72
C ASN A 517 -24.54 8.21 -8.47
N ASP A 518 -24.21 8.25 -9.76
CA ASP A 518 -24.36 9.41 -10.64
C ASP A 518 -23.78 10.71 -10.03
N TYR A 519 -22.66 10.62 -9.30
CA TYR A 519 -22.03 11.76 -8.63
C TYR A 519 -21.47 12.74 -9.65
N ILE A 520 -21.73 14.05 -9.48
CA ILE A 520 -21.36 15.09 -10.45
C ILE A 520 -20.25 15.97 -9.87
N VAL A 521 -19.13 16.08 -10.58
CA VAL A 521 -18.10 17.09 -10.29
C VAL A 521 -18.02 18.09 -11.43
N ASN A 522 -18.22 19.37 -11.13
CA ASN A 522 -18.05 20.43 -12.14
C ASN A 522 -16.57 20.79 -12.23
N ALA A 523 -16.02 20.67 -13.44
CA ALA A 523 -14.65 21.10 -13.72
C ALA A 523 -14.59 22.52 -14.24
N SER A 524 -15.66 23.05 -14.85
CA SER A 524 -15.85 24.46 -15.18
C SER A 524 -17.33 24.78 -15.35
N ALA A 525 -17.67 26.04 -15.66
CA ALA A 525 -19.05 26.42 -15.98
C ALA A 525 -19.65 25.64 -17.16
N THR A 526 -18.81 25.05 -18.02
CA THR A 526 -19.24 24.37 -19.24
C THR A 526 -18.85 22.89 -19.28
N GLN A 527 -18.06 22.40 -18.31
CA GLN A 527 -17.57 21.02 -18.26
C GLN A 527 -17.85 20.38 -16.90
N ARG A 528 -18.30 19.14 -16.90
CA ARG A 528 -18.48 18.34 -15.68
C ARG A 528 -18.20 16.86 -15.92
N ALA A 529 -17.86 16.15 -14.87
CA ALA A 529 -17.75 14.69 -14.85
C ALA A 529 -18.91 14.08 -14.08
N ARG A 530 -19.28 12.85 -14.46
CA ARG A 530 -20.21 11.99 -13.73
C ARG A 530 -19.54 10.66 -13.41
N PHE A 531 -19.70 10.22 -12.16
CA PHE A 531 -19.09 9.02 -11.64
C PHE A 531 -20.16 8.05 -11.12
N ASP A 532 -20.02 6.78 -11.48
CA ASP A 532 -20.71 5.67 -10.85
C ASP A 532 -19.65 4.68 -10.37
N ILE A 533 -19.65 4.32 -9.10
CA ILE A 533 -18.77 3.30 -8.53
C ILE A 533 -19.62 2.37 -7.67
N ARG A 534 -19.43 1.07 -7.86
CA ARG A 534 -20.06 0.02 -7.06
C ARG A 534 -19.02 -0.97 -6.58
N PHE A 535 -19.31 -1.58 -5.44
CA PHE A 535 -18.67 -2.83 -5.08
C PHE A 535 -19.02 -3.93 -6.06
N THR A 536 -18.14 -4.91 -6.15
CA THR A 536 -18.27 -6.11 -6.97
C THR A 536 -19.52 -6.92 -6.60
N PRO A 537 -20.07 -7.70 -7.54
CA PRO A 537 -21.45 -8.18 -7.47
C PRO A 537 -21.71 -9.23 -6.38
N PRO A 538 -22.98 -9.53 -6.07
CA PRO A 538 -23.34 -10.76 -5.35
C PRO A 538 -22.96 -12.02 -6.12
N ALA A 539 -22.83 -13.14 -5.41
CA ALA A 539 -22.51 -14.45 -5.99
C ALA A 539 -23.42 -14.81 -7.18
N GLY A 540 -22.82 -15.27 -8.27
CA GLY A 540 -23.52 -15.69 -9.49
C GLY A 540 -24.09 -14.56 -10.36
N VAL A 541 -23.95 -13.29 -9.95
CA VAL A 541 -24.32 -12.13 -10.77
C VAL A 541 -23.21 -11.81 -11.77
N SER A 542 -23.59 -11.57 -13.01
CA SER A 542 -22.69 -11.14 -14.08
C SER A 542 -23.15 -9.82 -14.70
N ASN A 543 -22.24 -9.18 -15.45
CA ASN A 543 -22.48 -7.95 -16.20
C ASN A 543 -23.02 -6.78 -15.35
N GLN A 544 -22.60 -6.69 -14.09
CA GLN A 544 -22.94 -5.56 -13.23
C GLN A 544 -21.94 -4.44 -13.46
N LEU A 545 -22.44 -3.22 -13.66
CA LEU A 545 -21.62 -2.02 -13.68
C LEU A 545 -20.87 -1.86 -12.34
N VAL A 546 -19.54 -1.74 -12.37
CA VAL A 546 -18.71 -1.47 -11.19
C VAL A 546 -18.05 -0.10 -11.24
N SER A 547 -17.85 0.42 -12.45
CA SER A 547 -17.30 1.77 -12.65
C SER A 547 -17.82 2.39 -13.93
N ARG A 548 -18.18 3.66 -13.87
CA ARG A 548 -18.49 4.47 -15.06
C ARG A 548 -18.02 5.89 -14.85
N PHE A 549 -17.25 6.37 -15.81
CA PHE A 549 -16.89 7.77 -15.94
C PHE A 549 -17.58 8.35 -17.17
N ARG A 550 -18.17 9.54 -17.04
CA ARG A 550 -18.72 10.30 -18.17
C ARG A 550 -18.30 11.77 -18.08
N ALA A 551 -17.52 12.28 -19.03
CA ALA A 551 -17.31 13.72 -19.16
C ALA A 551 -18.39 14.33 -20.03
N GLN A 552 -18.93 15.47 -19.59
CA GLN A 552 -20.02 16.17 -20.25
C GLN A 552 -19.64 17.62 -20.53
N GLN A 553 -20.08 18.10 -21.69
CA GLN A 553 -19.95 19.49 -22.12
C GLN A 553 -21.34 20.12 -22.20
N ASN A 554 -21.49 21.34 -21.69
CA ASN A 554 -22.69 22.14 -21.86
C ASN A 554 -22.60 22.94 -23.15
N ILE A 555 -23.52 22.65 -24.08
CA ILE A 555 -23.71 23.37 -25.34
C ILE A 555 -25.23 23.59 -25.45
N ILE A 556 -25.77 24.46 -24.59
CA ILE A 556 -27.22 24.65 -24.32
C ILE A 556 -27.83 23.51 -23.48
N ILE A 557 -27.42 22.27 -23.73
CA ILE A 557 -27.72 21.10 -22.89
C ILE A 557 -26.44 20.33 -22.56
N TRP A 558 -26.47 19.54 -21.49
CA TRP A 558 -25.35 18.66 -21.13
C TRP A 558 -25.30 17.44 -22.04
N ILE A 559 -24.21 17.30 -22.78
CA ILE A 559 -23.96 16.18 -23.69
C ILE A 559 -22.74 15.41 -23.20
N THR A 560 -22.85 14.08 -23.11
CA THR A 560 -21.70 13.23 -22.82
C THR A 560 -20.78 13.15 -24.04
N VAL A 561 -19.53 13.55 -23.86
CA VAL A 561 -18.48 13.62 -24.90
C VAL A 561 -17.29 12.71 -24.59
N LEU A 562 -17.32 12.05 -23.45
CA LEU A 562 -16.46 10.92 -23.10
C LEU A 562 -17.24 9.97 -22.24
N THR A 563 -17.00 8.68 -22.42
CA THR A 563 -17.44 7.68 -21.48
C THR A 563 -16.45 6.53 -21.44
N SER A 564 -16.25 5.98 -20.25
CA SER A 564 -15.66 4.67 -20.07
C SER A 564 -16.38 3.96 -18.95
N GLN A 565 -16.46 2.64 -19.05
CA GLN A 565 -17.18 1.81 -18.10
C GLN A 565 -16.52 0.44 -17.96
N ALA A 566 -16.61 -0.10 -16.75
CA ALA A 566 -16.25 -1.45 -16.43
C ALA A 566 -17.43 -2.19 -15.80
N ASN A 567 -17.65 -3.42 -16.27
CA ASN A 567 -18.55 -4.37 -15.65
C ASN A 567 -17.76 -5.51 -15.00
N ALA A 568 -18.31 -6.07 -13.92
CA ALA A 568 -17.75 -7.24 -13.25
C ALA A 568 -18.81 -8.32 -13.05
N ALA A 569 -18.33 -9.51 -12.71
CA ALA A 569 -19.09 -10.69 -12.36
C ALA A 569 -18.50 -11.33 -11.10
N SER A 570 -19.32 -12.08 -10.37
CA SER A 570 -18.85 -12.91 -9.27
C SER A 570 -19.16 -14.39 -9.53
N PRO A 571 -18.28 -15.31 -9.12
CA PRO A 571 -18.53 -16.74 -9.27
C PRO A 571 -19.80 -17.14 -8.50
N ALA A 572 -20.39 -18.28 -8.84
CA ALA A 572 -21.57 -18.78 -8.14
C ALA A 572 -21.29 -19.14 -6.65
N SER A 573 -20.02 -19.38 -6.31
CA SER A 573 -19.60 -19.82 -4.97
C SER A 573 -19.35 -18.67 -3.99
N SER A 574 -19.12 -17.44 -4.47
CA SER A 574 -18.76 -16.30 -3.63
C SER A 574 -19.25 -15.01 -4.23
N SER A 575 -19.71 -14.08 -3.39
CA SER A 575 -19.85 -12.69 -3.79
C SER A 575 -18.46 -12.06 -4.00
N GLY A 576 -18.44 -10.87 -4.61
CA GLY A 576 -17.24 -10.07 -4.85
C GLY A 576 -16.46 -9.73 -3.57
N LEU A 577 -15.18 -9.45 -3.70
CA LEU A 577 -14.24 -9.31 -2.59
C LEU A 577 -14.42 -8.02 -1.79
N ASP A 578 -14.98 -6.96 -2.40
CA ASP A 578 -14.98 -5.61 -1.83
C ASP A 578 -15.69 -5.50 -0.48
N SER A 579 -16.70 -6.33 -0.26
CA SER A 579 -17.47 -6.40 0.98
C SER A 579 -17.24 -7.69 1.78
N ALA A 580 -16.23 -8.49 1.43
CA ALA A 580 -15.89 -9.69 2.19
C ALA A 580 -15.44 -9.35 3.62
N PRO A 581 -15.45 -10.30 4.56
CA PRO A 581 -14.77 -10.14 5.85
C PRO A 581 -13.27 -9.99 5.63
N GLY A 582 -12.62 -9.05 6.32
CA GLY A 582 -11.20 -8.78 6.12
C GLY A 582 -10.69 -7.51 6.78
N GLY A 583 -9.37 -7.36 6.82
CA GLY A 583 -8.69 -6.13 7.21
C GLY A 583 -9.06 -4.99 6.26
N LEU A 584 -9.42 -3.84 6.83
CA LEU A 584 -10.01 -2.72 6.10
C LEU A 584 -8.96 -1.73 5.60
N PHE A 585 -9.15 -1.21 4.40
CA PHE A 585 -8.38 -0.08 3.87
C PHE A 585 -9.29 1.09 3.51
N ASN A 586 -8.85 2.31 3.78
CA ASN A 586 -9.60 3.53 3.44
C ASN A 586 -9.18 4.02 2.05
N VAL A 587 -10.15 4.25 1.16
CA VAL A 587 -9.91 4.77 -0.19
C VAL A 587 -9.20 6.12 -0.16
N ALA A 588 -9.44 6.94 0.88
CA ALA A 588 -8.78 8.23 1.05
C ALA A 588 -7.26 8.10 1.25
N ASP A 589 -6.77 6.98 1.78
CA ASP A 589 -5.34 6.76 2.03
C ASP A 589 -4.55 6.61 0.72
N PHE A 590 -5.21 6.26 -0.40
CA PHE A 590 -4.59 6.38 -1.73
C PHE A 590 -4.19 7.81 -2.08
N ALA A 591 -4.87 8.81 -1.50
CA ALA A 591 -4.72 10.21 -1.83
C ALA A 591 -3.85 11.00 -0.85
N GLU A 592 -3.34 10.41 0.24
CA GLU A 592 -2.36 11.09 1.11
C GLU A 592 -1.08 11.47 0.35
N GLY A 593 -0.67 10.66 -0.64
CA GLY A 593 0.39 11.02 -1.60
C GLY A 593 -0.04 11.96 -2.74
N GLY A 594 -1.33 12.28 -2.82
CA GLY A 594 -1.98 13.08 -3.87
C GLY A 594 -2.66 14.35 -3.38
N SER A 595 -2.41 14.74 -2.13
CA SER A 595 -3.07 15.86 -1.47
C SER A 595 -3.02 17.12 -2.33
N GLY A 596 -4.21 17.72 -2.51
CA GLY A 596 -4.36 18.96 -3.26
C GLY A 596 -4.77 18.80 -4.73
N ASN A 597 -5.41 17.70 -5.12
CA ASN A 597 -6.22 17.65 -6.35
C ASN A 597 -7.70 17.96 -5.98
N PRO A 598 -8.23 19.17 -6.28
CA PRO A 598 -9.57 19.56 -5.84
C PRO A 598 -10.72 18.76 -6.44
N THR A 599 -10.47 18.00 -7.50
CA THR A 599 -11.44 17.11 -8.13
C THR A 599 -11.46 15.76 -7.42
N LEU A 600 -10.28 15.25 -7.06
CA LEU A 600 -10.13 14.02 -6.29
C LEU A 600 -10.60 14.21 -4.83
N ASP A 601 -10.26 15.33 -4.19
CA ASP A 601 -10.68 15.65 -2.81
C ASP A 601 -12.22 15.66 -2.70
N ASP A 602 -12.89 16.32 -3.66
CA ASP A 602 -14.36 16.38 -3.76
C ASP A 602 -14.98 15.00 -4.02
N PHE A 603 -14.33 14.18 -4.86
CA PHE A 603 -14.75 12.80 -5.10
C PHE A 603 -14.66 11.93 -3.84
N LEU A 604 -13.54 12.00 -3.11
CA LEU A 604 -13.31 11.19 -1.91
C LEU A 604 -14.21 11.61 -0.75
N GLY A 605 -14.49 12.91 -0.60
CA GLY A 605 -15.37 13.43 0.44
C GLY A 605 -16.85 13.04 0.31
N ASN A 606 -17.26 12.42 -0.82
CA ASN A 606 -18.65 12.09 -1.12
C ASN A 606 -18.93 10.59 -1.24
N LEU A 607 -17.96 9.72 -0.90
CA LEU A 607 -18.17 8.27 -0.92
C LEU A 607 -19.23 7.85 0.11
N ALA A 608 -20.18 7.01 -0.28
CA ALA A 608 -21.17 6.44 0.65
C ALA A 608 -20.53 5.47 1.67
N ILE A 609 -19.39 4.89 1.29
CA ILE A 609 -18.51 4.11 2.14
C ILE A 609 -17.07 4.34 1.67
N ASP A 610 -16.18 4.66 2.60
CA ASP A 610 -14.78 4.97 2.33
C ASP A 610 -13.85 3.77 2.61
N ARG A 611 -14.34 2.72 3.26
CA ARG A 611 -13.59 1.49 3.56
C ARG A 611 -14.06 0.28 2.74
N PHE A 612 -13.12 -0.58 2.38
CA PHE A 612 -13.37 -1.86 1.73
C PHE A 612 -12.52 -2.97 2.35
N CYS A 613 -12.88 -4.23 2.07
CA CYS A 613 -12.05 -5.38 2.43
C CYS A 613 -10.77 -5.38 1.60
N PHE A 614 -9.64 -5.09 2.24
CA PHE A 614 -8.32 -5.09 1.61
C PHE A 614 -7.65 -6.45 1.72
N ILE A 615 -7.57 -7.02 2.93
CA ILE A 615 -7.05 -8.37 3.16
C ILE A 615 -8.19 -9.27 3.61
N PRO A 616 -8.75 -10.13 2.74
CA PRO A 616 -9.80 -11.05 3.16
C PRO A 616 -9.36 -11.92 4.35
N THR A 617 -10.25 -12.15 5.34
CA THR A 617 -9.92 -12.94 6.54
C THR A 617 -9.31 -14.29 6.16
N LEU A 618 -9.93 -14.99 5.20
CA LEU A 618 -9.43 -16.28 4.72
C LEU A 618 -8.04 -16.18 4.06
N SER A 619 -7.73 -15.05 3.43
CA SER A 619 -6.41 -14.80 2.86
C SER A 619 -5.36 -14.62 3.94
N SER A 620 -5.65 -13.83 4.98
CA SER A 620 -4.74 -13.62 6.11
C SER A 620 -4.39 -14.91 6.85
N LEU A 621 -5.34 -15.85 6.90
CA LEU A 621 -5.16 -17.14 7.58
C LEU A 621 -4.76 -18.29 6.63
N ALA A 622 -4.53 -18.00 5.36
CA ALA A 622 -4.25 -18.96 4.30
C ALA A 622 -5.28 -20.13 4.21
N ILE A 623 -6.55 -19.85 4.52
CA ILE A 623 -7.66 -20.80 4.44
C ILE A 623 -8.21 -20.80 3.02
N THR A 624 -8.08 -21.94 2.34
CA THR A 624 -8.63 -22.09 0.98
C THR A 624 -10.12 -22.43 1.05
N ASN A 625 -10.98 -21.52 0.60
CA ASN A 625 -12.42 -21.75 0.48
C ASN A 625 -12.95 -21.08 -0.81
N PRO A 626 -13.85 -21.73 -1.58
CA PRO A 626 -14.46 -21.11 -2.76
C PRO A 626 -15.43 -19.96 -2.43
N ASN A 627 -15.84 -19.81 -1.16
CA ASN A 627 -16.64 -18.72 -0.64
C ASN A 627 -15.79 -17.82 0.29
N TRP A 628 -15.48 -16.60 -0.15
CA TRP A 628 -14.70 -15.63 0.63
C TRP A 628 -15.43 -15.08 1.86
N TYR A 629 -16.73 -15.39 2.00
CA TYR A 629 -17.58 -15.00 3.13
C TYR A 629 -17.73 -16.13 4.15
N ALA A 630 -17.01 -17.24 4.00
CA ALA A 630 -17.06 -18.32 4.96
C ALA A 630 -16.54 -17.85 6.33
N THR A 631 -17.20 -18.31 7.39
CA THR A 631 -16.78 -18.05 8.77
C THR A 631 -15.51 -18.85 9.09
N VAL A 632 -14.73 -18.33 10.03
CA VAL A 632 -13.56 -19.01 10.59
C VAL A 632 -13.96 -19.62 11.93
N ASP A 633 -13.72 -20.91 12.07
CA ASP A 633 -14.03 -21.71 13.26
C ASP A 633 -12.99 -22.83 13.47
N ASP A 634 -13.17 -23.65 14.51
CA ASP A 634 -12.26 -24.75 14.85
C ASP A 634 -12.11 -25.83 13.75
N THR A 635 -12.99 -25.83 12.74
CA THR A 635 -12.92 -26.76 11.60
C THR A 635 -12.15 -26.18 10.41
N SER A 636 -11.81 -24.90 10.47
CA SER A 636 -11.07 -24.21 9.41
C SER A 636 -9.64 -24.73 9.30
N ILE A 637 -9.26 -25.19 8.12
CA ILE A 637 -7.92 -25.73 7.88
C ILE A 637 -6.98 -24.59 7.52
N THR A 638 -5.99 -24.36 8.37
CA THR A 638 -4.95 -23.33 8.22
C THR A 638 -3.57 -23.93 8.49
N PRO A 639 -2.50 -23.41 7.84
CA PRO A 639 -1.11 -23.83 8.12
C PRO A 639 -0.55 -23.24 9.43
N PHE A 640 -1.29 -22.36 10.10
CA PHE A 640 -0.87 -21.74 11.35
C PHE A 640 -1.22 -22.62 12.55
N ALA A 641 -0.29 -22.72 13.50
CA ALA A 641 -0.45 -23.51 14.72
C ALA A 641 -1.40 -22.84 15.73
N ALA A 642 -1.56 -21.52 15.64
CA ALA A 642 -2.53 -20.74 16.39
C ALA A 642 -2.89 -19.47 15.60
N THR A 643 -4.09 -18.94 15.83
CA THR A 643 -4.59 -17.76 15.14
C THR A 643 -5.36 -16.85 16.10
N TYR A 644 -5.13 -15.54 16.02
CA TYR A 644 -6.05 -14.53 16.56
C TYR A 644 -6.92 -13.98 15.43
N VAL A 645 -8.24 -14.03 15.61
CA VAL A 645 -9.21 -13.54 14.62
C VAL A 645 -10.32 -12.79 15.35
N PRO A 646 -10.51 -11.49 15.08
CA PRO A 646 -11.56 -10.70 15.74
C PRO A 646 -12.95 -11.11 15.27
N THR A 647 -13.97 -10.66 16.01
CA THR A 647 -15.38 -10.87 15.60
C THR A 647 -15.88 -9.81 14.63
N GLU A 648 -15.22 -8.66 14.56
CA GLU A 648 -15.51 -7.49 13.74
C GLU A 648 -14.33 -7.19 12.81
N ASN A 649 -14.55 -6.48 11.70
CA ASN A 649 -13.46 -6.06 10.82
C ASN A 649 -12.74 -4.84 11.41
N GLU A 650 -11.42 -4.93 11.53
CA GLU A 650 -10.54 -3.86 12.00
C GLU A 650 -9.79 -3.23 10.82
N GLY A 651 -9.13 -2.08 11.04
CA GLY A 651 -8.22 -1.52 10.04
C GLY A 651 -7.09 -2.51 9.75
N HIS A 652 -6.65 -2.58 8.50
CA HIS A 652 -5.49 -3.37 8.12
C HIS A 652 -4.29 -3.04 9.02
N VAL A 653 -3.63 -4.08 9.54
CA VAL A 653 -2.49 -4.01 10.49
C VAL A 653 -2.76 -3.21 11.77
N THR A 654 -4.01 -3.09 12.20
CA THR A 654 -4.36 -2.42 13.47
C THR A 654 -3.99 -3.30 14.67
N LEU A 655 -3.20 -2.77 15.61
CA LEU A 655 -2.95 -3.43 16.89
C LEU A 655 -4.09 -3.14 17.87
N SER A 656 -4.85 -4.19 18.22
CA SER A 656 -5.89 -4.15 19.26
C SER A 656 -5.37 -4.84 20.52
N GLU A 657 -5.95 -4.52 21.68
CA GLU A 657 -5.50 -5.09 22.96
C GLU A 657 -5.43 -6.63 22.92
N GLY A 658 -6.44 -7.27 22.31
CA GLY A 658 -6.49 -8.73 22.22
C GLY A 658 -5.45 -9.34 21.26
N ASN A 659 -5.16 -8.70 20.13
CA ASN A 659 -4.14 -9.23 19.22
C ASN A 659 -2.71 -8.99 19.75
N VAL A 660 -2.51 -7.93 20.54
CA VAL A 660 -1.28 -7.66 21.25
C VAL A 660 -1.06 -8.67 22.37
N GLU A 661 -2.09 -8.98 23.16
CA GLU A 661 -2.02 -10.02 24.20
C GLU A 661 -1.65 -11.37 23.59
N PHE A 662 -2.30 -11.76 22.48
CA PHE A 662 -1.94 -12.98 21.74
C PHE A 662 -0.48 -12.98 21.27
N ALA A 663 0.01 -11.87 20.69
CA ALA A 663 1.40 -11.76 20.26
C ALA A 663 2.37 -11.89 21.44
N LEU A 664 2.09 -11.24 22.57
CA LEU A 664 2.90 -11.32 23.78
C LEU A 664 2.92 -12.74 24.35
N GLU A 665 1.78 -13.45 24.35
CA GLU A 665 1.73 -14.83 24.80
C GLU A 665 2.63 -15.74 23.97
N GLU A 666 2.62 -15.60 22.64
CA GLU A 666 3.46 -16.38 21.72
C GLU A 666 4.94 -15.98 21.79
N ILE A 667 5.26 -14.71 22.04
CA ILE A 667 6.64 -14.21 22.16
C ILE A 667 7.27 -14.62 23.48
N LEU A 668 6.58 -14.39 24.60
CA LEU A 668 7.15 -14.54 25.95
C LEU A 668 7.09 -15.98 26.45
N ASN A 669 6.06 -16.73 26.08
CA ASN A 669 5.93 -18.11 26.49
C ASN A 669 6.35 -19.00 25.33
N GLU A 670 7.49 -19.68 25.47
CA GLU A 670 7.69 -20.86 24.65
C GLU A 670 6.51 -21.80 24.92
N PRO A 671 5.84 -22.34 23.88
CA PRO A 671 4.84 -23.37 24.09
C PRO A 671 5.48 -24.42 25.00
N LEU A 672 4.74 -24.94 25.97
CA LEU A 672 5.15 -26.13 26.72
C LEU A 672 5.37 -27.26 25.70
N SER A 673 6.56 -27.31 25.13
CA SER A 673 6.99 -28.34 24.22
C SER A 673 7.25 -29.52 25.14
N ILE A 674 6.26 -30.40 25.19
CA ILE A 674 6.65 -31.79 25.29
C ILE A 674 7.36 -32.00 23.95
N GLU A 675 8.70 -31.92 23.94
CA GLU A 675 9.46 -32.75 23.01
C GLU A 675 8.83 -34.12 23.16
N GLN A 676 7.95 -34.51 22.23
CA GLN A 676 7.77 -35.92 22.00
C GLN A 676 9.03 -36.27 21.22
N PRO A 677 10.06 -36.87 21.87
CA PRO A 677 11.06 -37.54 21.08
C PRO A 677 10.27 -38.47 20.17
N ILE A 678 10.46 -38.25 18.87
CA ILE A 678 10.06 -39.17 17.82
C ILE A 678 10.45 -40.56 18.33
N LEU A 679 9.43 -41.42 18.54
CA LEU A 679 9.43 -42.79 19.08
C LEU A 679 8.68 -42.98 20.42
N THR A 680 7.34 -42.93 20.40
CA THR A 680 6.53 -43.56 21.48
C THR A 680 5.38 -44.42 20.95
N GLU A 681 5.69 -45.41 20.11
CA GLU A 681 4.80 -46.58 19.94
C GLU A 681 4.87 -47.56 21.14
N ASN A 682 5.67 -47.25 22.18
CA ASN A 682 6.06 -48.24 23.18
C ASN A 682 5.48 -48.05 24.59
N ILE A 683 4.79 -46.95 24.89
CA ILE A 683 4.11 -46.72 26.18
C ILE A 683 2.75 -46.06 25.92
N VAL A 684 1.68 -46.64 26.45
CA VAL A 684 0.32 -46.10 26.37
C VAL A 684 -0.25 -45.97 27.77
N ILE A 685 -0.69 -44.77 28.17
CA ILE A 685 -1.35 -44.54 29.46
C ILE A 685 -2.80 -44.15 29.24
N LYS A 686 -3.72 -44.82 29.91
CA LYS A 686 -5.14 -44.47 29.90
C LYS A 686 -5.47 -43.45 30.99
N ASN A 687 -6.45 -42.60 30.72
CA ASN A 687 -7.00 -41.70 31.75
C ASN A 687 -7.52 -42.50 32.97
N PRO A 688 -7.39 -41.97 34.20
CA PRO A 688 -7.76 -42.71 35.40
C PRO A 688 -9.26 -43.06 35.45
N ILE A 689 -9.58 -44.35 35.53
CA ILE A 689 -10.93 -44.85 35.82
C ILE A 689 -11.01 -45.13 37.33
N LYS A 690 -11.96 -44.51 38.04
CA LYS A 690 -11.99 -44.50 39.52
C LYS A 690 -10.61 -44.15 40.12
N ASN A 691 -10.00 -45.05 40.88
CA ASN A 691 -8.73 -44.84 41.57
C ASN A 691 -7.58 -45.59 40.90
N THR A 692 -7.66 -45.84 39.59
CA THR A 692 -6.68 -46.67 38.87
C THR A 692 -6.27 -46.05 37.55
N ILE A 693 -4.96 -46.05 37.27
CA ILE A 693 -4.38 -45.70 35.96
C ILE A 693 -3.79 -46.96 35.36
N GLU A 694 -4.14 -47.26 34.11
CA GLU A 694 -3.54 -48.36 33.34
C GLU A 694 -2.44 -47.81 32.43
N ILE A 695 -1.25 -48.41 32.53
CA ILE A 695 -0.08 -48.16 31.71
C ILE A 695 0.23 -49.44 30.95
N TYR A 696 0.46 -49.36 29.65
CA TYR A 696 0.97 -50.47 28.85
C TYR A 696 2.35 -50.11 28.32
N SER A 697 3.31 -51.03 28.36
CA SER A 697 4.56 -50.90 27.61
C SER A 697 4.88 -52.13 26.77
N SER A 698 5.34 -51.92 25.54
CA SER A 698 5.77 -53.00 24.62
C SER A 698 7.17 -53.55 24.91
N ASN A 699 7.94 -52.88 25.77
CA ASN A 699 9.31 -53.28 26.12
C ASN A 699 9.49 -53.22 27.65
N MET A 700 10.43 -54.00 28.18
CA MET A 700 10.78 -53.95 29.60
C MET A 700 11.32 -52.58 30.00
N ILE A 701 10.59 -51.89 30.89
CA ILE A 701 11.05 -50.69 31.59
C ILE A 701 11.63 -51.13 32.93
N SER A 702 12.89 -50.82 33.20
CA SER A 702 13.57 -51.21 34.44
C SER A 702 13.87 -49.99 35.32
N ASN A 703 13.66 -50.14 36.64
CA ASN A 703 14.00 -49.15 37.66
C ASN A 703 13.40 -47.75 37.40
N ALA A 704 12.15 -47.71 36.94
CA ALA A 704 11.44 -46.47 36.67
C ALA A 704 10.84 -45.84 37.94
N ASN A 705 10.86 -44.53 37.97
CA ASN A 705 10.15 -43.68 38.91
C ASN A 705 8.95 -43.07 38.20
N ILE A 706 7.76 -43.36 38.72
CA ILE A 706 6.52 -42.77 38.23
C ILE A 706 6.09 -41.69 39.21
N SER A 707 5.79 -40.49 38.72
CA SER A 707 5.21 -39.41 39.51
C SER A 707 4.03 -38.77 38.81
N ILE A 708 3.07 -38.27 39.58
CA ILE A 708 1.95 -37.49 39.06
C ILE A 708 1.96 -36.14 39.76
N VAL A 709 1.88 -35.07 38.98
CA VAL A 709 1.75 -33.70 39.47
C VAL A 709 0.40 -33.11 39.06
N ASP A 710 -0.18 -32.27 39.89
CA ASP A 710 -1.37 -31.50 39.55
C ASP A 710 -1.02 -30.23 38.73
N ALA A 711 -2.05 -29.49 38.29
CA ALA A 711 -1.89 -28.27 37.51
C ALA A 711 -1.10 -27.15 38.22
N SER A 712 -0.91 -27.21 39.55
CA SER A 712 -0.06 -26.28 40.29
C SER A 712 1.41 -26.72 40.38
N GLY A 713 1.76 -27.86 39.80
CA GLY A 713 3.09 -28.48 39.91
C GLY A 713 3.31 -29.27 41.20
N LYS A 714 2.29 -29.39 42.05
CA LYS A 714 2.39 -30.18 43.29
C LYS A 714 2.36 -31.66 42.96
N LYS A 715 3.35 -32.40 43.44
CA LYS A 715 3.40 -33.87 43.33
C LYS A 715 2.31 -34.51 44.19
N VAL A 716 1.36 -35.19 43.53
CA VAL A 716 0.20 -35.85 44.17
C VAL A 716 0.36 -37.38 44.24
N PHE A 717 1.27 -37.95 43.45
CA PHE A 717 1.62 -39.37 43.52
C PHE A 717 3.10 -39.58 43.17
N SER A 718 3.72 -40.59 43.78
CA SER A 718 5.08 -41.04 43.44
C SER A 718 5.23 -42.52 43.75
N GLN A 719 5.87 -43.26 42.87
CA GLN A 719 6.26 -44.65 43.08
C GLN A 719 7.58 -44.90 42.38
N ASN A 720 8.55 -45.42 43.11
CA ASN A 720 9.94 -45.50 42.66
C ASN A 720 10.36 -46.95 42.45
N ASN A 721 11.39 -47.16 41.63
CA ASN A 721 12.02 -48.46 41.36
C ASN A 721 11.03 -49.52 40.83
N ILE A 722 10.12 -49.13 39.94
CA ILE A 722 9.18 -50.04 39.29
C ILE A 722 9.82 -50.58 38.02
N SER A 723 9.62 -51.88 37.79
CA SER A 723 10.01 -52.51 36.54
C SER A 723 8.79 -53.22 35.94
N PHE A 724 8.44 -52.92 34.68
CA PHE A 724 7.25 -53.48 34.04
C PHE A 724 7.40 -53.66 32.52
N GLU A 725 6.72 -54.68 31.99
CA GLU A 725 6.52 -54.98 30.57
C GLU A 725 5.07 -55.44 30.41
N GLY A 726 4.38 -55.02 29.35
CA GLY A 726 2.94 -55.22 29.19
C GLY A 726 2.12 -54.27 30.06
N ASN A 727 0.98 -54.73 30.57
CA ASN A 727 0.07 -53.92 31.38
C ASN A 727 0.58 -53.77 32.83
N HIS A 728 0.60 -52.54 33.31
CA HIS A 728 0.90 -52.14 34.67
C HIS A 728 -0.23 -51.23 35.19
N GLN A 729 -0.66 -51.44 36.42
CA GLN A 729 -1.75 -50.68 37.03
C GLN A 729 -1.22 -49.91 38.23
N LEU A 730 -1.57 -48.63 38.29
CA LEU A 730 -1.29 -47.76 39.43
C LEU A 730 -2.57 -47.46 40.19
N ASP A 731 -2.56 -47.71 41.49
CA ASP A 731 -3.63 -47.27 42.39
C ASP A 731 -3.36 -45.83 42.83
N VAL A 732 -4.25 -44.91 42.44
CA VAL A 732 -4.12 -43.46 42.66
C VAL A 732 -5.37 -42.89 43.31
N ASN A 733 -5.21 -41.88 44.16
CA ASN A 733 -6.34 -41.14 44.74
C ASN A 733 -6.29 -39.69 44.22
N LEU A 734 -6.85 -39.48 43.03
CA LEU A 734 -6.87 -38.18 42.34
C LEU A 734 -8.28 -37.58 42.39
N SER A 735 -8.35 -36.28 42.70
CA SER A 735 -9.57 -35.50 42.53
C SER A 735 -9.89 -35.27 41.05
N TYR A 736 -11.09 -34.80 40.74
CA TYR A 736 -11.43 -34.34 39.40
C TYR A 736 -10.49 -33.21 38.97
N GLY A 737 -9.90 -33.31 37.78
CA GLY A 737 -8.98 -32.29 37.28
C GLY A 737 -7.93 -32.80 36.30
N PHE A 738 -6.97 -31.92 36.02
CA PHE A 738 -5.85 -32.14 35.12
C PHE A 738 -4.57 -32.48 35.88
N TYR A 739 -3.86 -33.49 35.38
CA TYR A 739 -2.62 -33.97 35.96
C TYR A 739 -1.59 -34.27 34.86
N LEU A 740 -0.32 -34.27 35.22
CA LEU A 740 0.77 -34.78 34.37
C LEU A 740 1.36 -36.02 35.05
N ILE A 741 1.41 -37.15 34.34
CA ILE A 741 2.16 -38.33 34.76
C ILE A 741 3.53 -38.32 34.07
N LYS A 742 4.57 -38.54 34.87
CA LYS A 742 5.96 -38.64 34.44
C LYS A 742 6.52 -40.00 34.82
N ILE A 743 7.11 -40.71 33.87
CA ILE A 743 7.81 -41.99 34.06
C ILE A 743 9.28 -41.78 33.70
N GLU A 744 10.18 -41.93 34.67
CA GLU A 744 11.62 -41.70 34.54
C GLU A 744 12.41 -42.95 34.89
N SER A 745 13.21 -43.44 33.95
CA SER A 745 14.23 -44.48 34.17
C SER A 745 15.62 -43.88 33.92
N THR A 746 16.68 -44.64 34.20
CA THR A 746 18.06 -44.22 33.93
C THR A 746 18.34 -43.90 32.46
N GLU A 747 17.54 -44.43 31.53
CA GLU A 747 17.77 -44.31 30.09
C GLU A 747 16.67 -43.49 29.37
N ARG A 748 15.51 -43.25 30.00
CA ARG A 748 14.32 -42.68 29.34
C ARG A 748 13.45 -41.87 30.31
N SER A 749 12.88 -40.77 29.82
CA SER A 749 11.83 -40.00 30.49
C SER A 749 10.60 -39.90 29.57
N PHE A 750 9.41 -40.08 30.14
CA PHE A 750 8.13 -40.00 29.43
C PHE A 750 7.16 -39.14 30.24
N VAL A 751 6.42 -38.24 29.57
CA VAL A 751 5.41 -37.39 30.21
C VAL A 751 4.12 -37.43 29.41
N GLN A 752 2.98 -37.61 30.09
CA GLN A 752 1.65 -37.59 29.46
C GLN A 752 0.65 -36.83 30.33
N LYS A 753 -0.30 -36.14 29.67
CA LYS A 753 -1.46 -35.52 30.32
C LYS A 753 -2.50 -36.58 30.72
N LEU A 754 -3.00 -36.49 31.95
CA LEU A 754 -4.13 -37.26 32.45
C LEU A 754 -5.31 -36.34 32.78
N ILE A 755 -6.50 -36.79 32.43
CA ILE A 755 -7.76 -36.13 32.78
C ILE A 755 -8.54 -37.07 33.68
N LYS A 756 -8.77 -36.64 34.93
CA LYS A 756 -9.67 -37.34 35.85
C LYS A 756 -11.05 -36.72 35.73
N ASN A 757 -11.92 -37.39 34.98
CA ASN A 757 -13.35 -37.09 34.86
C ASN A 757 -14.16 -37.72 35.98
#